data_AF-A0A443N0A0-F1
#
_entry.id   AF-A0A443N0A0-F1
#
_cell.length_a   1.000
_cell.length_b   1.000
_cell.length_c   1.000
_cell.angle_alpha   90.00
_cell.angle_beta   90.00
_cell.angle_gamma   90.00
#
_symmetry.space_group_name_H-M   'P 1'
#
loop_
_entity.id
_entity.type
_entity.pdbx_description
1 polymer ?
#
loop_
_entity_poly.entity_id
_entity_poly.type
_entity_poly.pdbx_seq_one_letter_code
_entity_poly.pdbx_strand_id
1 'polypeptide(L)'
;MVHSAYDAIELVKNHPTKIESIASNGSKLLLACVDCSLRIYAPQSAPSSPSDPSSNGSIQRQRYVLEKNLGSFSRKPIVAMEISKSRNVLLSLSETITFHRLPNLELVAVVSKSKGVNAYAWDDRRGVLCFGRQKRVGIFRLEGGREFVEVKEFSIPDMAKSIAWCGENMCLGIRKEYMILNSTSGVLSEVFPSGRVAPPLVVPLPSGGATSWNGTALLSAIYLVYLDVEVYGRRIGYIKNLKKNMKELDKYDLFAARDDVLNKINGDKPNGVCNKWLENVKQIEDEVKAIQEEFEGDKKCLIGWCPNIYSRMKLGKRVEDIIKEMTDQSKKRLEFNGKELPDAPLEKVLLQNIESNSLTATERTLKEILMFIEDDNTKMIGVWGMGGVGKTTTMKLLNNRLEGSPAFEIVIWVTVSKAGNRRDVQNVIADRLNLSKSESDDQLKASVCKALRKKKFLLLLDDVWERIDLSDVGIPPLNQVDGCKVVLTTRSLKVCRQMKTNEDVKVETLSQDEAWNLFIRSAGDVAMTSDIKQFAEGIVKECGGLPLAINVVGSSLRNNGDVVVWRNTLRELRLPTTSENEDMQEQVFPCLRSSYDLLQDDCKKKLFLYCSLYPGDYEIFINDLVEYCWLEGYIHGVRSIEDARDKGHCMVIGLVDTALLERCRREGYVKMHDIVRDFALREAPGFLVKVGMNINHPLEEKEWLQSQKISLMKSNLCNLLERPNCSTLSTLLLQENHQLAMFPDPFFECMHSLRILDLSWTRIKSLPSSLWTLVNLRGLYLKDCWGLEELPSQVGPLRQLKVLHLGGNTAIKYLPREVGELTRLKRLIVGFQNRICYQNDDEDTKEWNMKLRVPTGIIPKLQLLEELSLYVVVKNVRVEKEQWDDASMEVVVEELCGLEHLTFLDAYFPKVECLEHFLRHSKSVKPTSSLFRRFRFRVGTEIRDIQLLPREVQEGERRLVYNGGFGTSHAAIMETLASCSSFCLQDDCTTRKLSELGLANMNELKDCWVKSCEKMETLFDGDEKQEACALLPNLERLWLCNLPELRSLCDGPLLLGSLSKLRELYLRKCNNLKKVFQLGIIRQLCSLETLWVQDCSNVEEIIEIEEEEMSMSVASHTHNVISYNNDRLILHNIKEIRLHSLPELVSICRGFSNFEWPSLEIIYIFRCPKFKSLSFLSNGTNIVAPALKKIHGYSEWWAALEWEDNDIKQRLQPFFESCS
;
A
#
# COMPACT_ATOMS: atom_id res chain seq x y z
N MET A 1 -40.03 31.08 2.06
CA MET A 1 -41.18 30.16 2.04
C MET A 1 -40.71 28.85 1.47
N VAL A 2 -40.31 27.94 2.36
CA VAL A 2 -39.94 26.56 2.03
C VAL A 2 -41.04 25.67 2.61
N HIS A 3 -41.71 24.94 1.73
CA HIS A 3 -42.31 23.64 1.97
C HIS A 3 -42.09 22.94 0.62
N SER A 4 -41.31 21.87 0.48
CA SER A 4 -41.25 20.64 1.27
C SER A 4 -40.00 19.86 0.78
N ALA A 5 -39.18 19.18 1.59
CA ALA A 5 -39.47 17.93 2.30
C ALA A 5 -40.30 16.98 1.41
N TYR A 6 -39.88 15.75 1.11
CA TYR A 6 -40.37 14.52 1.76
C TYR A 6 -39.87 13.37 0.87
N ASP A 7 -39.03 12.42 1.33
CA ASP A 7 -39.46 11.28 2.14
C ASP A 7 -40.43 11.64 3.26
N ALA A 8 -41.72 11.40 3.01
CA ALA A 8 -42.76 11.45 4.02
C ALA A 8 -42.91 10.04 4.59
N ILE A 9 -42.76 9.91 5.90
CA ILE A 9 -43.08 8.66 6.61
C ILE A 9 -44.40 8.89 7.31
N GLU A 10 -45.38 8.05 6.99
CA GLU A 10 -46.70 8.09 7.60
C GLU A 10 -46.62 7.56 9.05
N LEU A 11 -46.71 8.46 10.03
CA LEU A 11 -46.65 8.11 11.46
C LEU A 11 -48.00 7.67 12.03
N VAL A 12 -49.11 8.22 11.49
CA VAL A 12 -50.49 7.93 11.90
C VAL A 12 -51.30 7.62 10.63
N LYS A 13 -51.91 6.43 10.56
CA LYS A 13 -52.78 5.99 9.46
C LYS A 13 -54.24 6.32 9.74
N ASN A 14 -55.01 6.65 8.70
CA ASN A 14 -56.48 6.75 8.73
C ASN A 14 -57.05 7.72 9.78
N HIS A 15 -56.49 8.93 9.90
CA HIS A 15 -57.03 9.95 10.80
C HIS A 15 -58.35 10.57 10.25
N PRO A 16 -59.46 10.59 11.01
CA PRO A 16 -60.79 10.88 10.46
C PRO A 16 -61.13 12.38 10.30
N THR A 17 -60.31 13.30 10.82
CA THR A 17 -60.57 14.77 10.74
C THR A 17 -59.33 15.55 10.31
N LYS A 18 -59.50 16.70 9.64
CA LYS A 18 -58.37 17.52 9.16
C LYS A 18 -57.59 18.12 10.34
N ILE A 19 -56.26 18.07 10.25
CA ILE A 19 -55.33 18.61 11.25
C ILE A 19 -55.02 20.07 10.91
N GLU A 20 -55.19 20.98 11.87
CA GLU A 20 -54.90 22.42 11.73
C GLU A 20 -53.52 22.78 12.30
N SER A 21 -53.13 22.17 13.42
CA SER A 21 -51.82 22.41 14.03
C SER A 21 -51.30 21.17 14.74
N ILE A 22 -49.97 21.06 14.84
CA ILE A 22 -49.26 19.91 15.42
C ILE A 22 -48.26 20.40 16.46
N ALA A 23 -48.10 19.67 17.55
CA ALA A 23 -47.03 19.85 18.52
C ALA A 23 -46.51 18.50 19.03
N SER A 24 -45.29 18.45 19.57
CA SER A 24 -44.72 17.22 20.17
C SER A 24 -44.39 17.42 21.65
N ASN A 25 -44.86 16.50 22.50
CA ASN A 25 -44.57 16.49 23.94
C ASN A 25 -43.92 15.16 24.34
N GLY A 26 -42.60 15.16 24.55
CA GLY A 26 -41.83 13.92 24.75
C GLY A 26 -41.95 13.01 23.52
N SER A 27 -42.31 11.75 23.72
CA SER A 27 -42.60 10.78 22.65
C SER A 27 -44.03 10.87 22.10
N LYS A 28 -44.86 11.82 22.57
CA LYS A 28 -46.26 11.95 22.16
C LYS A 28 -46.45 13.05 21.12
N LEU A 29 -47.35 12.80 20.17
CA LEU A 29 -47.77 13.74 19.14
C LEU A 29 -49.15 14.32 19.48
N LEU A 30 -49.28 15.65 19.49
CA LEU A 30 -50.52 16.37 19.75
C LEU A 30 -51.03 16.97 18.44
N LEU A 31 -52.26 16.63 18.06
CA LEU A 31 -52.91 17.04 16.82
C LEU A 31 -54.18 17.84 17.15
N ALA A 32 -54.17 19.14 16.86
CA ALA A 32 -55.38 19.96 16.92
C ALA A 32 -56.12 19.86 15.60
N CYS A 33 -57.40 19.53 15.68
CA CYS A 33 -58.23 19.20 14.53
C CYS A 33 -59.25 20.31 14.25
N VAL A 34 -59.75 20.37 13.01
CA VAL A 34 -60.76 21.35 12.56
C VAL A 34 -62.06 21.27 13.37
N ASP A 35 -62.41 20.08 13.87
CA ASP A 35 -63.57 19.84 14.74
C ASP A 35 -63.39 20.39 16.17
N CYS A 36 -62.36 21.22 16.39
CA CYS A 36 -61.96 21.79 17.68
C CYS A 36 -61.56 20.74 18.73
N SER A 37 -61.25 19.51 18.31
CA SER A 37 -60.69 18.49 19.18
C SER A 37 -59.16 18.53 19.23
N LEU A 38 -58.59 18.09 20.36
CA LEU A 38 -57.16 17.86 20.52
C LEU A 38 -56.91 16.36 20.76
N ARG A 39 -56.16 15.72 19.86
CA ARG A 39 -55.88 14.28 19.91
C ARG A 39 -54.41 14.03 20.21
N ILE A 40 -54.14 13.07 21.09
CA ILE A 40 -52.80 12.74 21.58
C ILE A 40 -52.48 11.31 21.16
N TYR A 41 -51.36 11.14 20.46
CA TYR A 41 -50.87 9.88 19.93
C TYR A 41 -49.54 9.50 20.58
N ALA A 42 -49.33 8.21 20.88
CA ALA A 42 -48.10 7.69 21.49
C ALA A 42 -47.51 6.49 20.71
N PRO A 43 -46.22 6.17 20.84
CA PRO A 43 -45.57 5.09 20.11
C PRO A 43 -45.99 3.70 20.62
N GLN A 44 -46.11 2.72 19.72
CA GLN A 44 -46.49 1.35 20.06
C GLN A 44 -45.34 0.58 20.74
N SER A 45 -45.49 0.15 22.01
CA SER A 45 -44.47 -0.57 22.78
C SER A 45 -44.34 -2.06 22.39
N ALA A 46 -43.11 -2.58 22.24
CA ALA A 46 -42.82 -4.01 22.07
C ALA A 46 -42.95 -4.81 23.40
N PRO A 47 -43.20 -6.14 23.38
CA PRO A 47 -43.30 -6.96 24.59
C PRO A 47 -41.95 -7.05 25.31
N SER A 48 -42.00 -7.06 26.63
CA SER A 48 -40.90 -6.92 27.58
C SER A 48 -39.94 -8.11 27.70
N SER A 49 -38.62 -7.87 27.65
CA SER A 49 -37.65 -8.24 28.71
C SER A 49 -36.25 -7.63 28.41
N PRO A 50 -35.40 -7.41 29.43
CA PRO A 50 -34.74 -6.11 29.62
C PRO A 50 -33.21 -6.14 29.55
N SER A 51 -32.64 -5.01 29.08
CA SER A 51 -31.46 -4.27 29.57
C SER A 51 -30.54 -3.82 28.43
N ASP A 52 -30.73 -2.58 27.98
CA ASP A 52 -29.57 -1.74 27.67
C ASP A 52 -29.94 -0.24 27.74
N PRO A 53 -29.35 0.56 28.64
CA PRO A 53 -29.58 1.99 28.72
C PRO A 53 -28.51 2.75 27.89
N SER A 54 -28.65 2.78 26.56
CA SER A 54 -27.87 3.71 25.73
C SER A 54 -28.48 3.94 24.33
N SER A 55 -29.66 4.55 24.26
CA SER A 55 -30.19 5.05 22.99
C SER A 55 -30.02 6.57 22.87
N ASN A 56 -28.95 7.00 22.21
CA ASN A 56 -28.83 8.36 21.69
C ASN A 56 -29.74 8.55 20.45
N GLY A 57 -30.80 9.34 20.61
CA GLY A 57 -31.16 10.41 19.66
C GLY A 57 -31.63 10.10 18.23
N SER A 58 -31.83 8.85 17.78
CA SER A 58 -32.44 8.59 16.46
C SER A 58 -33.97 8.50 16.53
N ILE A 59 -34.70 9.22 15.65
CA ILE A 59 -36.16 9.11 15.50
C ILE A 59 -36.52 7.65 15.18
N GLN A 60 -37.13 6.94 16.13
CA GLN A 60 -37.59 5.57 15.94
C GLN A 60 -38.72 5.53 14.91
N ARG A 61 -38.59 4.68 13.88
CA ARG A 61 -39.60 4.42 12.84
C ARG A 61 -40.78 3.57 13.37
N GLN A 62 -41.34 3.92 14.53
CA GLN A 62 -42.45 3.20 15.15
C GLN A 62 -43.81 3.84 14.82
N ARG A 63 -44.86 3.03 14.68
CA ARG A 63 -46.24 3.52 14.45
C ARG A 63 -46.81 4.13 15.73
N TYR A 64 -47.59 5.20 15.56
CA TYR A 64 -48.26 5.88 16.65
C TYR A 64 -49.73 5.46 16.76
N VAL A 65 -50.20 5.23 17.98
CA VAL A 65 -51.58 4.84 18.29
C VAL A 65 -52.25 5.97 19.09
N LEU A 66 -53.54 6.19 18.85
CA LEU A 66 -54.33 7.21 19.56
C LEU A 66 -54.43 6.83 21.05
N GLU A 67 -53.88 7.67 21.91
CA GLU A 67 -53.92 7.49 23.37
C GLU A 67 -55.11 8.24 23.99
N LYS A 68 -55.38 9.47 23.52
CA LYS A 68 -56.44 10.32 24.10
C LYS A 68 -57.08 11.24 23.05
N ASN A 69 -58.40 11.42 23.10
CA ASN A 69 -59.15 12.37 22.28
C ASN A 69 -59.96 13.31 23.16
N LEU A 70 -59.69 14.62 23.08
CA LEU A 70 -60.39 15.67 23.81
C LEU A 70 -61.32 16.42 22.85
N GLY A 71 -62.60 16.05 22.82
CA GLY A 71 -63.63 16.78 22.07
C GLY A 71 -63.87 18.18 22.67
N SER A 72 -64.00 19.20 21.81
CA SER A 72 -64.27 20.59 22.22
C SER A 72 -63.19 21.24 23.10
N PHE A 73 -61.91 20.92 22.87
CA PHE A 73 -60.77 21.49 23.58
C PHE A 73 -60.69 23.02 23.44
N SER A 74 -61.13 23.55 22.29
CA SER A 74 -61.22 25.00 22.04
C SER A 74 -62.59 25.35 21.45
N ARG A 75 -62.97 26.63 21.52
CA ARG A 75 -64.21 27.14 20.89
C ARG A 75 -64.08 27.36 19.38
N LYS A 76 -62.84 27.52 18.91
CA LYS A 76 -62.47 27.70 17.50
C LYS A 76 -61.22 26.86 17.21
N PRO A 77 -60.99 26.46 15.94
CA PRO A 77 -59.82 25.67 15.59
C PRO A 77 -58.52 26.35 16.02
N ILE A 78 -57.56 25.55 16.48
CA ILE A 78 -56.25 26.05 16.90
C ILE A 78 -55.34 26.12 15.68
N VAL A 79 -54.93 27.33 15.33
CA VAL A 79 -54.17 27.62 14.10
C VAL A 79 -52.66 27.58 14.30
N ALA A 80 -52.18 27.65 15.53
CA ALA A 80 -50.77 27.46 15.86
C ALA A 80 -50.60 26.95 17.30
N MET A 81 -49.68 26.01 17.50
CA MET A 81 -49.34 25.45 18.81
C MET A 81 -47.83 25.33 19.00
N GLU A 82 -47.38 25.62 20.22
CA GLU A 82 -45.98 25.48 20.62
C GLU A 82 -45.89 24.94 22.05
N ILE A 83 -44.90 24.10 22.35
CA ILE A 83 -44.72 23.52 23.69
C ILE A 83 -43.47 24.11 24.34
N SER A 84 -43.65 24.76 25.49
CA SER A 84 -42.55 25.08 26.40
C SER A 84 -42.28 23.88 27.30
N LYS A 85 -41.15 23.21 27.04
CA LYS A 85 -40.71 22.08 27.87
C LYS A 85 -40.26 22.54 29.26
N SER A 86 -39.57 23.67 29.36
CA SER A 86 -39.02 24.13 30.65
C SER A 86 -40.11 24.56 31.63
N ARG A 87 -41.22 25.11 31.13
CA ARG A 87 -42.37 25.54 31.94
C ARG A 87 -43.52 24.54 31.93
N ASN A 88 -43.38 23.45 31.17
CA ASN A 88 -44.36 22.38 31.02
C ASN A 88 -45.76 22.88 30.63
N VAL A 89 -45.81 23.77 29.62
CA VAL A 89 -47.05 24.37 29.10
C VAL A 89 -47.14 24.27 27.58
N LEU A 90 -48.36 24.09 27.09
CA LEU A 90 -48.77 24.19 25.69
C LEU A 90 -49.35 25.58 25.44
N LEU A 91 -48.75 26.31 24.51
CA LEU A 91 -49.29 27.55 23.97
C LEU A 91 -50.16 27.20 22.76
N SER A 92 -51.37 27.76 22.71
CA SER A 92 -52.28 27.57 21.58
C SER A 92 -52.88 28.89 21.15
N LEU A 93 -52.81 29.19 19.86
CA LEU A 93 -53.50 30.30 19.23
C LEU A 93 -54.76 29.79 18.55
N SER A 94 -55.92 30.25 19.02
CA SER A 94 -57.19 30.12 18.30
C SER A 94 -57.70 31.51 17.92
N GLU A 95 -58.53 32.11 18.78
CA GLU A 95 -58.92 33.53 18.68
C GLU A 95 -58.03 34.46 19.52
N THR A 96 -57.47 33.90 20.59
CA THR A 96 -56.47 34.49 21.49
C THR A 96 -55.42 33.42 21.78
N ILE A 97 -54.26 33.86 22.26
CA ILE A 97 -53.20 32.98 22.73
C ILE A 97 -53.54 32.52 24.15
N THR A 98 -53.64 31.21 24.34
CA THR A 98 -53.92 30.56 25.63
C THR A 98 -52.80 29.62 26.02
N PHE A 99 -52.58 29.48 27.32
CA PHE A 99 -51.54 28.62 27.90
C PHE A 99 -52.21 27.49 28.66
N HIS A 100 -51.85 26.24 28.39
CA HIS A 100 -52.39 25.04 29.03
C HIS A 100 -51.28 24.24 29.71
N ARG A 101 -51.45 23.81 30.96
CA ARG A 101 -50.45 23.04 31.72
C ARG A 101 -50.41 21.59 31.26
N LEU A 102 -49.23 21.07 30.95
CA LEU A 102 -49.04 19.67 30.54
C LEU A 102 -48.78 18.76 31.76
N PRO A 103 -49.12 17.46 31.68
CA PRO A 103 -49.78 16.78 30.56
C PRO A 103 -51.32 16.88 30.58
N ASN A 104 -51.91 17.41 31.66
CA ASN A 104 -53.36 17.38 31.88
C ASN A 104 -54.17 18.40 31.05
N LEU A 105 -53.48 19.37 30.44
CA LEU A 105 -54.01 20.44 29.59
C LEU A 105 -54.96 21.44 30.30
N GLU A 106 -54.73 21.68 31.60
CA GLU A 106 -55.47 22.68 32.38
C GLU A 106 -55.16 24.11 31.91
N LEU A 107 -56.19 24.96 31.71
CA LEU A 107 -55.98 26.35 31.29
C LEU A 107 -55.27 27.16 32.39
N VAL A 108 -54.11 27.72 32.07
CA VAL A 108 -53.25 28.52 32.97
C VAL A 108 -53.50 30.01 32.81
N ALA A 109 -53.54 30.51 31.57
CA ALA A 109 -53.69 31.93 31.26
C ALA A 109 -54.27 32.16 29.87
N VAL A 110 -54.95 33.30 29.69
CA VAL A 110 -55.48 33.78 28.40
C VAL A 110 -54.97 35.20 28.15
N VAL A 111 -54.28 35.42 27.03
CA VAL A 111 -53.78 36.74 26.65
C VAL A 111 -54.89 37.52 25.95
N SER A 112 -55.77 38.17 26.69
CA SER A 112 -56.94 38.87 26.13
C SER A 112 -56.59 39.93 25.06
N LYS A 113 -55.46 40.63 25.20
CA LYS A 113 -54.95 41.62 24.22
C LYS A 113 -54.50 41.00 22.88
N SER A 114 -54.28 39.69 22.83
CA SER A 114 -53.90 38.95 21.61
C SER A 114 -55.09 38.65 20.68
N LYS A 115 -56.28 39.21 20.96
CA LYS A 115 -57.45 39.01 20.10
C LYS A 115 -57.18 39.53 18.69
N GLY A 116 -57.25 38.64 17.71
CA GLY A 116 -56.99 38.96 16.29
C GLY A 116 -55.50 38.96 15.92
N VAL A 117 -54.66 38.30 16.71
CA VAL A 117 -53.25 38.03 16.37
C VAL A 117 -53.15 37.00 15.25
N ASN A 118 -52.18 37.21 14.37
CA ASN A 118 -51.91 36.34 13.22
C ASN A 118 -50.58 35.58 13.32
N ALA A 119 -49.63 36.04 14.12
CA ALA A 119 -48.37 35.35 14.38
C ALA A 119 -47.84 35.68 15.79
N TYR A 120 -47.21 34.72 16.45
CA TYR A 120 -46.55 34.92 17.74
C TYR A 120 -45.25 34.13 17.82
N ALA A 121 -44.37 34.53 18.74
CA ALA A 121 -43.20 33.75 19.11
C ALA A 121 -42.94 33.88 20.62
N TRP A 122 -42.65 32.75 21.25
CA TRP A 122 -42.39 32.66 22.68
C TRP A 122 -40.87 32.55 22.94
N ASP A 123 -40.33 33.41 23.79
CA ASP A 123 -38.99 33.23 24.34
C ASP A 123 -39.11 32.60 25.73
N ASP A 124 -38.79 31.32 25.79
CA ASP A 124 -38.92 30.50 26.98
C ASP A 124 -37.96 30.91 28.11
N ARG A 125 -36.75 31.33 27.75
CA ARG A 125 -35.70 31.75 28.70
C ARG A 125 -36.09 33.04 29.39
N ARG A 126 -36.61 34.01 28.63
CA ARG A 126 -36.99 35.32 29.16
C ARG A 126 -38.44 35.37 29.68
N GLY A 127 -39.26 34.39 29.34
CA GLY A 127 -40.68 34.37 29.69
C GLY A 127 -41.47 35.49 28.98
N VAL A 128 -41.08 35.79 27.75
CA VAL A 128 -41.62 36.91 26.97
C VAL A 128 -42.26 36.39 25.69
N LEU A 129 -43.50 36.82 25.46
CA LEU A 129 -44.28 36.57 24.28
C LEU A 129 -44.25 37.80 23.39
N CYS A 130 -43.85 37.66 22.13
CA CYS A 130 -44.13 38.68 21.13
C CYS A 130 -45.23 38.21 20.19
N PHE A 131 -46.10 39.12 19.79
CA PHE A 131 -47.09 38.83 18.77
C PHE A 131 -47.33 40.02 17.84
N GLY A 132 -47.63 39.68 16.59
CA GLY A 132 -48.00 40.64 15.55
C GLY A 132 -49.51 40.81 15.52
N ARG A 133 -49.95 42.07 15.44
CA ARG A 133 -51.35 42.40 15.19
C ARG A 133 -51.41 43.62 14.29
N GLN A 134 -52.01 43.46 13.10
CA GLN A 134 -52.01 44.51 12.08
C GLN A 134 -50.58 45.00 11.83
N LYS A 135 -50.33 46.32 11.82
CA LYS A 135 -49.01 46.93 11.61
C LYS A 135 -48.24 47.18 12.91
N ARG A 136 -48.48 46.37 13.94
CA ARG A 136 -47.81 46.47 15.24
C ARG A 136 -47.29 45.13 15.71
N VAL A 137 -46.20 45.17 16.47
CA VAL A 137 -45.65 44.04 17.19
C VAL A 137 -45.58 44.41 18.66
N GLY A 138 -46.32 43.68 19.48
CA GLY A 138 -46.35 43.84 20.92
C GLY A 138 -45.49 42.78 21.61
N ILE A 139 -44.76 43.18 22.64
CA ILE A 139 -43.94 42.34 23.50
C ILE A 139 -44.60 42.32 24.88
N PHE A 140 -44.88 41.13 25.39
CA PHE A 140 -45.59 40.89 26.65
C PHE A 140 -44.78 39.93 27.52
N ARG A 141 -44.63 40.22 28.80
CA ARG A 141 -43.95 39.35 29.76
C ARG A 141 -44.97 38.63 30.61
N LEU A 142 -44.76 37.34 30.84
CA LEU A 142 -45.56 36.57 31.80
C LEU A 142 -45.07 36.90 33.22
N GLU A 143 -45.90 37.56 34.03
CA GLU A 143 -45.63 37.84 35.43
C GLU A 143 -46.52 36.98 36.34
N GLY A 144 -45.94 36.47 37.44
CA GLY A 144 -46.65 35.64 38.42
C GLY A 144 -47.24 34.32 37.89
N GLY A 145 -46.93 33.93 36.64
CA GLY A 145 -47.39 32.69 36.00
C GLY A 145 -48.88 32.66 35.62
N ARG A 146 -49.61 33.78 35.77
CA ARG A 146 -51.04 33.86 35.46
C ARG A 146 -51.43 35.07 34.62
N GLU A 147 -50.63 36.13 34.59
CA GLU A 147 -50.96 37.37 33.88
C GLU A 147 -49.84 37.82 32.95
N PHE A 148 -50.22 38.46 31.84
CA PHE A 148 -49.30 39.00 30.85
C PHE A 148 -49.32 40.52 30.90
N VAL A 149 -48.15 41.11 31.14
CA VAL A 149 -47.95 42.55 31.18
C VAL A 149 -47.30 43.00 29.89
N GLU A 150 -47.82 44.06 29.29
CA GLU A 150 -47.24 44.66 28.09
C GLU A 150 -45.91 45.33 28.43
N VAL A 151 -44.84 44.91 27.76
CA VAL A 151 -43.49 45.46 27.94
C VAL A 151 -43.28 46.61 26.97
N LYS A 152 -43.59 46.39 25.68
CA LYS A 152 -43.34 47.38 24.62
C LYS A 152 -44.14 47.06 23.36
N GLU A 153 -44.56 48.08 22.63
CA GLU A 153 -45.21 47.95 21.33
C GLU A 153 -44.46 48.76 20.28
N PHE A 154 -44.24 48.16 19.10
CA PHE A 154 -43.56 48.79 17.98
C PHE A 154 -44.47 48.87 16.76
N SER A 155 -44.42 49.99 16.05
CA SER A 155 -45.06 50.12 14.74
C SER A 155 -44.13 49.58 13.66
N ILE A 156 -44.67 48.77 12.76
CA ILE A 156 -43.93 48.17 11.64
C ILE A 156 -44.60 48.55 10.31
N PRO A 157 -43.86 48.55 9.18
CA PRO A 157 -44.36 49.07 7.90
C PRO A 157 -45.60 48.34 7.37
N ASP A 158 -45.71 47.04 7.68
CA ASP A 158 -46.83 46.19 7.28
C ASP A 158 -47.05 45.05 8.28
N MET A 159 -48.10 44.25 8.08
CA MET A 159 -48.43 43.13 8.97
C MET A 159 -47.34 42.05 8.97
N ALA A 160 -46.84 41.72 10.17
CA ALA A 160 -45.87 40.63 10.35
C ALA A 160 -46.57 39.28 10.12
N LYS A 161 -46.17 38.56 9.08
CA LYS A 161 -46.71 37.24 8.72
C LYS A 161 -46.01 36.10 9.45
N SER A 162 -44.77 36.30 9.86
CA SER A 162 -44.02 35.38 10.72
C SER A 162 -43.13 36.18 11.66
N ILE A 163 -42.93 35.66 12.87
CA ILE A 163 -42.12 36.30 13.90
C ILE A 163 -41.23 35.22 14.52
N ALA A 164 -39.95 35.53 14.72
CA ALA A 164 -39.03 34.68 15.46
C ALA A 164 -38.03 35.54 16.25
N TRP A 165 -37.64 35.08 17.43
CA TRP A 165 -36.59 35.73 18.22
C TRP A 165 -35.20 35.44 17.62
N CYS A 166 -34.36 36.47 17.51
CA CYS A 166 -32.96 36.40 17.07
C CYS A 166 -32.09 37.11 18.12
N GLY A 167 -31.62 36.34 19.10
CA GLY A 167 -30.97 36.91 20.29
C GLY A 167 -31.93 37.85 21.01
N GLU A 168 -31.49 39.08 21.29
CA GLU A 168 -32.37 40.08 21.91
C GLU A 168 -33.39 40.69 20.95
N ASN A 169 -33.20 40.59 19.65
CA ASN A 169 -34.01 41.22 18.61
C ASN A 169 -35.03 40.25 17.99
N MET A 170 -35.89 40.72 17.09
CA MET A 170 -36.90 39.90 16.43
C MET A 170 -36.73 39.95 14.92
N CYS A 171 -36.71 38.78 14.27
CA CYS A 171 -36.81 38.70 12.82
C CYS A 171 -38.30 38.67 12.43
N LEU A 172 -38.70 39.61 11.58
CA LEU A 172 -40.07 39.77 11.11
C LEU A 172 -40.14 39.48 9.62
N GLY A 173 -41.02 38.54 9.25
CA GLY A 173 -41.43 38.35 7.86
C GLY A 173 -42.52 39.35 7.52
N ILE A 174 -42.17 40.40 6.78
CA ILE A 174 -43.10 41.46 6.36
C ILE A 174 -43.15 41.47 4.83
N ARG A 175 -44.34 41.31 4.25
CA ARG A 175 -44.54 41.15 2.80
C ARG A 175 -43.76 39.97 2.21
N LYS A 176 -42.67 40.24 1.47
CA LYS A 176 -41.75 39.26 0.84
C LYS A 176 -40.31 39.42 1.35
N GLU A 177 -40.12 40.23 2.39
CA GLU A 177 -38.82 40.58 2.94
C GLU A 177 -38.72 40.14 4.40
N TYR A 178 -37.49 39.90 4.84
CA TYR A 178 -37.18 39.63 6.24
C TYR A 178 -36.40 40.81 6.80
N MET A 179 -36.90 41.35 7.91
CA MET A 179 -36.31 42.50 8.58
C MET A 179 -36.00 42.14 10.03
N ILE A 180 -34.87 42.63 10.55
CA ILE A 180 -34.56 42.54 11.97
C ILE A 180 -35.10 43.79 12.66
N LEU A 181 -36.05 43.61 13.57
CA LEU A 181 -36.54 44.64 14.49
C LEU A 181 -35.72 44.58 15.77
N ASN A 182 -34.99 45.65 16.07
CA ASN A 182 -34.30 45.78 17.34
C ASN A 182 -35.34 45.93 18.47
N SER A 183 -35.34 45.02 19.43
CA SER A 183 -36.37 44.96 20.49
C SER A 183 -36.24 46.09 21.53
N THR A 184 -35.10 46.79 21.55
CA THR A 184 -34.85 47.90 22.47
C THR A 184 -35.09 49.23 21.78
N SER A 185 -34.52 49.46 20.60
CA SER A 185 -34.61 50.73 19.88
C SER A 185 -35.79 50.82 18.91
N GLY A 186 -36.37 49.69 18.50
CA GLY A 186 -37.44 49.63 17.49
C GLY A 186 -36.95 49.87 16.05
N VAL A 187 -35.64 49.97 15.83
CA VAL A 187 -35.07 50.16 14.49
C VAL A 187 -35.20 48.88 13.68
N LEU A 188 -35.65 49.02 12.42
CA LEU A 188 -35.71 47.94 11.44
C LEU A 188 -34.48 47.98 10.54
N SER A 189 -33.87 46.82 10.30
CA SER A 189 -32.75 46.65 9.37
C SER A 189 -33.01 45.52 8.40
N GLU A 190 -32.72 45.75 7.11
CA GLU A 190 -32.85 44.76 6.05
C GLU A 190 -31.71 43.74 6.08
N VAL A 191 -32.02 42.48 5.77
CA VAL A 191 -31.05 41.36 5.86
C VAL A 191 -30.25 41.17 4.56
N PHE A 192 -30.76 41.62 3.40
CA PHE A 192 -30.06 41.55 2.10
C PHE A 192 -30.35 42.79 1.23
N PRO A 193 -29.34 43.54 0.75
CA PRO A 193 -29.56 44.61 -0.21
C PRO A 193 -29.62 44.05 -1.64
N SER A 194 -30.69 44.37 -2.37
CA SER A 194 -30.98 43.85 -3.72
C SER A 194 -29.90 44.19 -4.77
N GLY A 195 -29.59 43.22 -5.63
CA GLY A 195 -28.37 43.19 -6.45
C GLY A 195 -28.25 44.25 -7.56
N ARG A 196 -27.08 44.89 -7.61
CA ARG A 196 -26.33 45.39 -8.78
C ARG A 196 -24.83 45.48 -8.40
N VAL A 197 -23.95 45.12 -9.33
CA VAL A 197 -22.48 45.12 -9.16
C VAL A 197 -21.94 46.55 -9.05
N ALA A 198 -21.08 46.82 -8.06
CA ALA A 198 -20.21 48.00 -7.98
C ALA A 198 -18.84 47.62 -7.36
N PRO A 199 -17.73 48.28 -7.75
CA PRO A 199 -16.37 47.92 -7.33
C PRO A 199 -16.10 48.25 -5.85
N PRO A 200 -15.09 47.62 -5.21
CA PRO A 200 -14.86 47.78 -3.78
C PRO A 200 -14.41 49.21 -3.45
N LEU A 201 -15.18 49.87 -2.59
CA LEU A 201 -14.78 51.10 -1.91
C LEU A 201 -13.75 50.74 -0.83
N VAL A 202 -12.52 51.24 -0.96
CA VAL A 202 -11.55 51.25 0.14
C VAL A 202 -11.86 52.46 1.02
N VAL A 203 -12.24 52.21 2.28
CA VAL A 203 -12.33 53.24 3.33
C VAL A 203 -11.45 52.81 4.50
N PRO A 204 -10.43 53.60 4.91
CA PRO A 204 -9.62 53.30 6.07
C PRO A 204 -10.26 53.94 7.32
N LEU A 205 -10.43 53.17 8.39
CA LEU A 205 -10.81 53.71 9.70
C LEU A 205 -10.20 52.84 10.83
N PRO A 206 -9.92 53.42 12.01
CA PRO A 206 -8.58 53.80 12.40
C PRO A 206 -7.98 52.91 13.50
N SER A 207 -6.66 53.04 13.65
CA SER A 207 -5.84 52.49 14.72
C SER A 207 -6.33 52.89 16.12
N GLY A 208 -6.50 51.89 17.00
CA GLY A 208 -6.38 52.08 18.45
C GLY A 208 -7.43 51.38 19.32
N GLY A 209 -6.95 50.54 20.24
CA GLY A 209 -7.64 50.26 21.51
C GLY A 209 -8.09 48.81 21.73
N ALA A 210 -7.20 47.99 22.29
CA ALA A 210 -7.52 46.66 22.82
C ALA A 210 -8.52 46.74 23.99
N THR A 211 -9.52 45.84 24.02
CA THR A 211 -9.78 44.90 25.15
C THR A 211 -10.93 43.92 24.85
N SER A 212 -10.73 42.67 25.27
CA SER A 212 -11.64 41.50 25.37
C SER A 212 -12.32 40.96 24.09
N TRP A 213 -11.76 39.86 23.58
CA TRP A 213 -12.46 38.90 22.71
C TRP A 213 -13.15 37.84 23.56
N ASN A 214 -14.43 37.56 23.29
CA ASN A 214 -15.05 36.27 23.56
C ASN A 214 -15.63 35.74 22.25
N GLY A 215 -14.95 34.74 21.68
CA GLY A 215 -15.29 34.09 20.43
C GLY A 215 -16.48 33.15 20.60
N THR A 216 -17.70 33.67 20.41
CA THR A 216 -18.92 32.85 20.21
C THR A 216 -19.92 33.47 19.22
N ALA A 217 -19.63 34.61 18.59
CA ALA A 217 -20.59 35.30 17.73
C ALA A 217 -20.41 35.06 16.21
N LEU A 218 -19.28 34.52 15.76
CA LEU A 218 -19.06 34.21 14.32
C LEU A 218 -19.52 32.80 13.92
N LEU A 219 -19.54 31.84 14.86
CA LEU A 219 -19.99 30.46 14.61
C LEU A 219 -21.51 30.33 14.46
N SER A 220 -22.29 31.30 14.95
CA SER A 220 -23.76 31.30 14.81
C SER A 220 -24.27 31.87 13.48
N ALA A 221 -23.43 32.57 12.71
CA ALA A 221 -23.83 33.16 11.43
C ALA A 221 -23.56 32.25 10.21
N ILE A 222 -22.59 31.34 10.30
CA ILE A 222 -22.24 30.41 9.21
C ILE A 222 -23.18 29.18 9.17
N TYR A 223 -23.89 28.88 10.26
CA TYR A 223 -24.74 27.70 10.35
C TYR A 223 -26.12 27.82 9.65
N LEU A 224 -26.48 28.99 9.10
CA LEU A 224 -27.83 29.25 8.55
C LEU A 224 -27.91 29.40 7.02
N VAL A 225 -26.80 29.24 6.27
CA VAL A 225 -26.82 29.26 4.79
C VAL A 225 -26.80 27.85 4.17
N TYR A 226 -26.66 26.79 4.96
CA TYR A 226 -26.34 25.44 4.45
C TYR A 226 -27.52 24.49 4.16
N LEU A 227 -28.76 24.98 3.94
CA LEU A 227 -29.94 24.11 3.84
C LEU A 227 -30.75 24.18 2.53
N ASP A 228 -30.17 24.64 1.41
CA ASP A 228 -30.85 24.60 0.09
C ASP A 228 -30.02 24.02 -1.09
N VAL A 229 -28.87 23.36 -0.82
CA VAL A 229 -27.98 22.83 -1.89
C VAL A 229 -28.15 21.31 -2.14
N GLU A 230 -28.75 20.53 -1.25
CA GLU A 230 -28.73 19.05 -1.37
C GLU A 230 -29.60 18.46 -2.51
N VAL A 231 -30.73 19.08 -2.87
CA VAL A 231 -31.67 18.50 -3.86
C VAL A 231 -31.21 18.69 -5.30
N TYR A 232 -30.63 19.86 -5.64
CA TYR A 232 -29.96 20.07 -6.93
C TYR A 232 -28.65 19.27 -7.00
N GLY A 233 -27.95 19.10 -5.86
CA GLY A 233 -26.75 18.28 -5.74
C GLY A 233 -26.98 16.81 -6.10
N ARG A 234 -28.11 16.18 -5.72
CA ARG A 234 -28.40 14.78 -6.08
C ARG A 234 -28.79 14.57 -7.54
N ARG A 235 -29.59 15.44 -8.15
CA ARG A 235 -30.01 15.30 -9.56
C ARG A 235 -28.87 15.59 -10.53
N ILE A 236 -28.06 16.60 -10.23
CA ILE A 236 -26.78 16.81 -10.92
C ILE A 236 -25.83 15.66 -10.56
N GLY A 237 -25.90 15.13 -9.34
CA GLY A 237 -25.16 13.95 -8.87
C GLY A 237 -25.38 12.70 -9.73
N TYR A 238 -26.62 12.34 -10.09
CA TYR A 238 -26.87 11.18 -10.97
C TYR A 238 -26.21 11.31 -12.34
N ILE A 239 -26.12 12.53 -12.90
CA ILE A 239 -25.50 12.78 -14.20
C ILE A 239 -23.97 12.94 -14.06
N LYS A 240 -23.52 13.73 -13.08
CA LYS A 240 -22.11 14.06 -12.79
C LYS A 240 -21.35 12.86 -12.25
N ASN A 241 -22.03 11.98 -11.52
CA ASN A 241 -21.49 10.73 -11.00
C ASN A 241 -21.87 9.50 -11.84
N LEU A 242 -22.66 9.58 -12.91
CA LEU A 242 -22.99 8.41 -13.75
C LEU A 242 -21.73 7.64 -14.16
N LYS A 243 -20.71 8.34 -14.70
CA LYS A 243 -19.41 7.73 -15.04
C LYS A 243 -18.65 7.16 -13.83
N LYS A 244 -18.84 7.74 -12.63
CA LYS A 244 -18.24 7.28 -11.37
C LYS A 244 -18.95 6.03 -10.86
N ASN A 245 -20.28 6.05 -10.77
CA ASN A 245 -21.13 4.96 -10.33
C ASN A 245 -21.03 3.79 -11.29
N MET A 246 -20.91 4.03 -12.60
CA MET A 246 -20.69 2.97 -13.58
C MET A 246 -19.35 2.25 -13.36
N LYS A 247 -18.29 2.99 -12.99
CA LYS A 247 -17.01 2.41 -12.55
C LYS A 247 -17.09 1.72 -11.18
N GLU A 248 -18.07 2.03 -10.34
CA GLU A 248 -18.30 1.30 -9.08
C GLU A 248 -19.11 0.03 -9.31
N LEU A 249 -20.04 0.02 -10.27
CA LEU A 249 -20.77 -1.16 -10.71
C LEU A 249 -19.80 -2.27 -11.16
N ASP A 250 -18.74 -1.90 -11.88
CA ASP A 250 -17.68 -2.82 -12.34
C ASP A 250 -16.74 -3.31 -11.22
N LYS A 251 -16.79 -2.68 -10.03
CA LYS A 251 -15.93 -3.00 -8.86
C LYS A 251 -16.63 -3.82 -7.79
N TYR A 252 -17.94 -4.05 -7.90
CA TYR A 252 -18.68 -4.82 -6.88
C TYR A 252 -18.40 -6.32 -7.03
N ASP A 253 -17.78 -6.92 -6.01
CA ASP A 253 -17.43 -8.34 -5.96
C ASP A 253 -18.64 -9.29 -5.76
N LEU A 254 -19.88 -8.83 -5.98
CA LEU A 254 -21.07 -9.68 -5.79
C LEU A 254 -21.12 -10.85 -6.78
N PHE A 255 -20.66 -10.64 -8.02
CA PHE A 255 -20.63 -11.70 -9.02
C PHE A 255 -19.52 -12.71 -8.73
N ALA A 256 -18.35 -12.26 -8.28
CA ALA A 256 -17.30 -13.13 -7.75
C ALA A 256 -17.80 -13.89 -6.50
N ALA A 257 -18.56 -13.24 -5.62
CA ALA A 257 -19.19 -13.87 -4.47
C ALA A 257 -20.27 -14.91 -4.84
N ARG A 258 -20.97 -14.72 -5.95
CA ARG A 258 -21.89 -15.72 -6.51
C ARG A 258 -21.12 -16.89 -7.10
N ASP A 259 -20.05 -16.61 -7.84
CA ASP A 259 -19.18 -17.63 -8.41
C ASP A 259 -18.56 -18.48 -7.29
N ASP A 260 -18.07 -17.87 -6.20
CA ASP A 260 -17.67 -18.56 -4.97
C ASP A 260 -18.75 -19.50 -4.40
N VAL A 261 -20.02 -19.08 -4.43
CA VAL A 261 -21.15 -19.87 -3.92
C VAL A 261 -21.54 -20.99 -4.89
N LEU A 262 -21.53 -20.73 -6.20
CA LEU A 262 -21.79 -21.74 -7.24
C LEU A 262 -20.70 -22.82 -7.25
N ASN A 263 -19.42 -22.41 -7.13
CA ASN A 263 -18.28 -23.31 -7.03
C ASN A 263 -18.36 -24.23 -5.80
N LYS A 264 -18.95 -23.76 -4.70
CA LYS A 264 -19.12 -24.54 -3.46
C LYS A 264 -20.32 -25.50 -3.48
N ILE A 265 -21.25 -25.37 -4.44
CA ILE A 265 -22.47 -26.21 -4.54
C ILE A 265 -22.26 -27.44 -5.45
N ASN A 266 -21.15 -27.52 -6.20
CA ASN A 266 -20.87 -28.58 -7.19
C ASN A 266 -20.67 -30.02 -6.62
N GLY A 267 -21.08 -30.30 -5.37
CA GLY A 267 -21.08 -31.62 -4.76
C GLY A 267 -22.34 -32.00 -3.95
N ASP A 268 -23.26 -31.07 -3.67
CA ASP A 268 -24.46 -31.32 -2.83
C ASP A 268 -25.70 -30.54 -3.32
N LYS A 269 -26.92 -31.06 -3.06
CA LYS A 269 -28.17 -30.38 -3.45
C LYS A 269 -28.35 -29.06 -2.67
N PRO A 270 -28.49 -27.90 -3.35
CA PRO A 270 -28.64 -26.62 -2.66
C PRO A 270 -29.99 -26.49 -1.95
N ASN A 271 -30.00 -25.80 -0.81
CA ASN A 271 -31.22 -25.51 -0.06
C ASN A 271 -32.04 -24.38 -0.73
N GLY A 272 -33.34 -24.29 -0.42
CA GLY A 272 -34.26 -23.34 -1.07
C GLY A 272 -33.94 -21.85 -0.84
N VAL A 273 -33.11 -21.52 0.16
CA VAL A 273 -32.67 -20.13 0.43
C VAL A 273 -31.49 -19.76 -0.47
N CYS A 274 -30.56 -20.70 -0.70
CA CYS A 274 -29.42 -20.53 -1.60
C CYS A 274 -29.88 -20.36 -3.06
N ASN A 275 -30.83 -21.18 -3.52
CA ASN A 275 -31.39 -21.05 -4.87
C ASN A 275 -32.06 -19.69 -5.09
N LYS A 276 -32.81 -19.22 -4.09
CA LYS A 276 -33.49 -17.92 -4.16
C LYS A 276 -32.51 -16.74 -4.17
N TRP A 277 -31.38 -16.86 -3.47
CA TRP A 277 -30.31 -15.86 -3.53
C TRP A 277 -29.59 -15.87 -4.89
N LEU A 278 -29.27 -17.06 -5.43
CA LEU A 278 -28.67 -17.21 -6.76
C LEU A 278 -29.57 -16.65 -7.87
N GLU A 279 -30.88 -16.86 -7.80
CA GLU A 279 -31.86 -16.27 -8.73
C GLU A 279 -31.86 -14.74 -8.67
N ASN A 280 -31.84 -14.16 -7.47
CA ASN A 280 -31.81 -12.71 -7.30
C ASN A 280 -30.50 -12.10 -7.83
N VAL A 281 -29.35 -12.73 -7.56
CA VAL A 281 -28.06 -12.25 -8.06
C VAL A 281 -27.97 -12.36 -9.59
N LYS A 282 -28.55 -13.42 -10.18
CA LYS A 282 -28.65 -13.57 -11.63
C LYS A 282 -29.50 -12.46 -12.27
N GLN A 283 -30.64 -12.11 -11.66
CA GLN A 283 -31.48 -11.01 -12.13
C GLN A 283 -30.76 -9.65 -12.08
N ILE A 284 -29.94 -9.43 -11.04
CA ILE A 284 -29.09 -8.25 -10.92
C ILE A 284 -28.01 -8.23 -12.01
N GLU A 285 -27.41 -9.38 -12.34
CA GLU A 285 -26.41 -9.49 -13.41
C GLU A 285 -26.97 -9.14 -14.78
N ASP A 286 -28.17 -9.65 -15.11
CA ASP A 286 -28.83 -9.37 -16.38
C ASP A 286 -29.17 -7.87 -16.50
N GLU A 287 -29.59 -7.22 -15.41
CA GLU A 287 -29.88 -5.79 -15.38
C GLU A 287 -28.59 -4.93 -15.47
N VAL A 288 -27.48 -5.38 -14.89
CA VAL A 288 -26.15 -4.73 -15.05
C VAL A 288 -25.69 -4.75 -16.50
N LYS A 289 -25.83 -5.89 -17.19
CA LYS A 289 -25.48 -6.02 -18.62
C LYS A 289 -26.34 -5.08 -19.47
N ALA A 290 -27.66 -5.03 -19.23
CA ALA A 290 -28.56 -4.13 -19.94
C ALA A 290 -28.20 -2.63 -19.74
N ILE A 291 -27.81 -2.25 -18.51
CA ILE A 291 -27.35 -0.89 -18.19
C ILE A 291 -26.02 -0.56 -18.88
N GLN A 292 -25.09 -1.52 -18.95
CA GLN A 292 -23.80 -1.36 -19.65
C GLN A 292 -24.02 -1.15 -21.16
N GLU A 293 -24.89 -1.95 -21.80
CA GLU A 293 -25.24 -1.82 -23.22
C GLU A 293 -25.93 -0.47 -23.52
N GLU A 294 -26.87 -0.02 -22.69
CA GLU A 294 -27.54 1.28 -22.82
C GLU A 294 -26.55 2.45 -22.65
N PHE A 295 -25.58 2.32 -21.73
CA PHE A 295 -24.53 3.33 -21.51
C PHE A 295 -23.52 3.41 -22.67
N GLU A 296 -23.21 2.28 -23.32
CA GLU A 296 -22.32 2.23 -24.49
C GLU A 296 -22.98 2.74 -25.77
N GLY A 297 -24.27 2.44 -25.98
CA GLY A 297 -25.07 3.00 -27.09
C GLY A 297 -25.12 4.54 -27.06
N ASP A 298 -25.16 5.13 -25.87
CA ASP A 298 -25.20 6.58 -25.63
C ASP A 298 -23.85 7.30 -25.91
N LYS A 299 -22.76 6.56 -26.19
CA LYS A 299 -21.45 7.10 -26.63
C LYS A 299 -21.32 7.20 -28.16
N LYS A 300 -22.10 6.46 -28.95
CA LYS A 300 -22.02 6.44 -30.43
C LYS A 300 -22.76 7.60 -31.12
N CYS A 301 -23.51 8.42 -30.39
CA CYS A 301 -24.22 9.58 -30.96
C CYS A 301 -23.28 10.80 -31.05
N LEU A 302 -22.37 10.80 -32.03
CA LEU A 302 -21.40 11.87 -32.30
C LEU A 302 -21.67 12.60 -33.62
N ILE A 303 -22.95 12.89 -33.91
CA ILE A 303 -23.34 13.87 -34.94
C ILE A 303 -24.49 14.72 -34.39
N GLY A 304 -24.14 15.83 -33.75
CA GLY A 304 -24.95 17.06 -33.81
C GLY A 304 -26.21 17.22 -32.96
N TRP A 305 -26.78 16.21 -32.27
CA TRP A 305 -27.92 16.41 -31.35
C TRP A 305 -27.66 15.83 -29.95
N CYS A 306 -27.86 16.65 -28.92
CA CYS A 306 -27.63 16.34 -27.50
C CYS A 306 -28.41 15.08 -27.05
N PRO A 307 -27.78 14.06 -26.45
CA PRO A 307 -28.53 12.99 -25.82
C PRO A 307 -29.36 13.58 -24.67
N ASN A 308 -30.63 13.18 -24.61
CA ASN A 308 -31.65 13.73 -23.73
C ASN A 308 -31.17 13.66 -22.25
N ILE A 309 -30.98 14.80 -21.57
CA ILE A 309 -30.53 14.87 -20.16
C ILE A 309 -31.39 13.98 -19.24
N TYR A 310 -32.66 13.77 -19.60
CA TYR A 310 -33.59 12.92 -18.90
C TYR A 310 -33.22 11.41 -18.99
N SER A 311 -32.74 10.92 -20.13
CA SER A 311 -32.33 9.51 -20.27
C SER A 311 -31.08 9.22 -19.45
N ARG A 312 -30.07 10.09 -19.48
CA ARG A 312 -28.86 9.97 -18.66
C ARG A 312 -29.14 10.05 -17.16
N MET A 313 -30.08 10.89 -16.75
CA MET A 313 -30.51 10.95 -15.35
C MET A 313 -31.22 9.66 -14.93
N LYS A 314 -32.05 9.07 -15.81
CA LYS A 314 -32.76 7.81 -15.56
C LYS A 314 -31.78 6.63 -15.48
N LEU A 315 -30.78 6.61 -16.36
CA LEU A 315 -29.70 5.62 -16.34
C LEU A 315 -28.84 5.76 -15.07
N GLY A 316 -28.45 6.98 -14.69
CA GLY A 316 -27.66 7.25 -13.47
C GLY A 316 -28.36 6.85 -12.18
N LYS A 317 -29.69 6.96 -12.16
CA LYS A 317 -30.51 6.45 -11.06
C LYS A 317 -30.56 4.92 -11.04
N ARG A 318 -30.79 4.26 -12.18
CA ARG A 318 -30.79 2.79 -12.30
C ARG A 318 -29.48 2.16 -11.83
N VAL A 319 -28.34 2.76 -12.22
CA VAL A 319 -27.00 2.33 -11.77
C VAL A 319 -26.88 2.38 -10.25
N GLU A 320 -27.35 3.47 -9.61
CA GLU A 320 -27.25 3.63 -8.16
C GLU A 320 -28.20 2.71 -7.38
N ASP A 321 -29.38 2.42 -7.94
CA ASP A 321 -30.34 1.46 -7.39
C ASP A 321 -29.77 0.03 -7.43
N ILE A 322 -29.16 -0.37 -8.55
CA ILE A 322 -28.49 -1.67 -8.65
C ILE A 322 -27.29 -1.78 -7.71
N ILE A 323 -26.48 -0.73 -7.56
CA ILE A 323 -25.37 -0.74 -6.58
C ILE A 323 -25.89 -0.97 -5.15
N LYS A 324 -27.01 -0.35 -4.78
CA LYS A 324 -27.64 -0.59 -3.47
C LYS A 324 -28.15 -2.02 -3.33
N GLU A 325 -28.79 -2.55 -4.36
CA GLU A 325 -29.29 -3.92 -4.34
C GLU A 325 -28.15 -4.94 -4.26
N MET A 326 -27.05 -4.69 -4.97
CA MET A 326 -25.83 -5.47 -4.87
C MET A 326 -25.23 -5.43 -3.46
N THR A 327 -25.25 -4.26 -2.83
CA THR A 327 -24.80 -4.09 -1.43
C THR A 327 -25.68 -4.88 -0.47
N ASP A 328 -26.99 -4.90 -0.69
CA ASP A 328 -27.96 -5.59 0.17
C ASP A 328 -27.84 -7.12 0.03
N GLN A 329 -27.64 -7.62 -1.20
CA GLN A 329 -27.38 -9.05 -1.44
C GLN A 329 -26.01 -9.49 -0.90
N SER A 330 -25.00 -8.62 -0.96
CA SER A 330 -23.68 -8.86 -0.35
C SER A 330 -23.77 -8.91 1.18
N LYS A 331 -24.63 -8.12 1.82
CA LYS A 331 -24.91 -8.21 3.26
C LYS A 331 -25.68 -9.48 3.62
N LYS A 332 -26.67 -9.89 2.81
CA LYS A 332 -27.39 -11.16 3.00
C LYS A 332 -26.45 -12.36 2.93
N ARG A 333 -25.36 -12.31 2.13
CA ARG A 333 -24.27 -13.30 2.16
C ARG A 333 -23.75 -13.61 3.56
N LEU A 334 -23.65 -12.60 4.43
CA LEU A 334 -23.15 -12.74 5.80
C LEU A 334 -24.12 -13.50 6.71
N GLU A 335 -25.41 -13.56 6.37
CA GLU A 335 -26.45 -14.18 7.20
C GLU A 335 -26.55 -15.71 7.01
N PHE A 336 -26.13 -16.25 5.86
CA PHE A 336 -26.11 -17.71 5.60
C PHE A 336 -24.73 -18.38 5.72
N ASN A 337 -23.65 -17.60 5.91
CA ASN A 337 -22.33 -18.12 6.31
C ASN A 337 -22.31 -18.84 7.68
N GLY A 338 -23.45 -18.92 8.37
CA GLY A 338 -23.64 -19.71 9.60
C GLY A 338 -23.72 -21.22 9.41
N LYS A 339 -23.63 -21.75 8.18
CA LYS A 339 -23.35 -23.17 7.90
C LYS A 339 -22.21 -23.28 6.87
N GLU A 340 -21.28 -24.17 7.16
CA GLU A 340 -19.90 -24.23 6.66
C GLU A 340 -19.74 -24.19 5.13
N LEU A 341 -18.82 -23.35 4.65
CA LEU A 341 -18.38 -23.22 3.26
C LEU A 341 -16.83 -23.23 3.26
N PRO A 342 -16.15 -24.01 2.39
CA PRO A 342 -14.69 -24.22 2.46
C PRO A 342 -13.86 -23.00 2.05
N ASP A 343 -12.64 -22.92 2.59
CA ASP A 343 -11.67 -21.81 2.44
C ASP A 343 -11.02 -21.77 1.04
N ALA A 344 -10.66 -20.57 0.55
CA ALA A 344 -9.88 -20.39 -0.67
C ALA A 344 -8.49 -21.09 -0.58
N PRO A 345 -7.91 -21.56 -1.71
CA PRO A 345 -6.59 -22.17 -1.70
C PRO A 345 -5.53 -21.13 -1.31
N LEU A 346 -4.72 -21.49 -0.32
CA LEU A 346 -3.69 -20.63 0.25
C LEU A 346 -2.48 -20.54 -0.69
N GLU A 347 -1.91 -19.34 -0.84
CA GLU A 347 -0.70 -19.07 -1.63
C GLU A 347 0.46 -19.97 -1.15
N LYS A 348 1.34 -20.51 -2.02
CA LYS A 348 2.37 -21.48 -1.62
C LYS A 348 3.63 -20.80 -1.07
N VAL A 349 4.39 -21.47 -0.20
CA VAL A 349 5.70 -20.97 0.28
C VAL A 349 6.71 -21.02 -0.86
N LEU A 350 7.51 -19.97 -1.06
CA LEU A 350 8.53 -19.94 -2.11
C LEU A 350 9.65 -20.97 -1.87
N LEU A 351 9.97 -21.78 -2.89
CA LEU A 351 11.11 -22.70 -2.91
C LEU A 351 12.38 -22.05 -2.36
N GLN A 352 13.08 -22.75 -1.45
CA GLN A 352 14.33 -22.32 -0.86
C GLN A 352 15.53 -22.62 -1.78
N ASN A 353 16.10 -21.66 -2.53
CA ASN A 353 17.37 -21.87 -3.24
C ASN A 353 18.46 -22.29 -2.26
N ILE A 354 18.89 -23.54 -2.39
CA ILE A 354 20.01 -24.12 -1.69
C ILE A 354 20.96 -24.53 -2.81
N GLU A 355 22.19 -24.03 -2.82
CA GLU A 355 23.23 -24.61 -3.68
C GLU A 355 23.30 -26.09 -3.34
N SER A 356 22.90 -26.93 -4.31
CA SER A 356 22.71 -28.36 -4.16
C SER A 356 24.05 -29.08 -4.02
N ASN A 357 24.72 -28.86 -2.89
CA ASN A 357 25.97 -29.52 -2.56
C ASN A 357 25.64 -30.57 -1.51
N SER A 358 25.09 -31.68 -1.99
CA SER A 358 24.77 -32.91 -1.26
C SER A 358 25.87 -33.24 -0.25
N LEU A 359 25.62 -32.93 1.03
CA LEU A 359 26.34 -33.47 2.17
C LEU A 359 25.55 -34.69 2.64
N THR A 360 26.16 -35.87 2.56
CA THR A 360 25.56 -37.16 2.93
C THR A 360 25.00 -37.18 4.35
N ALA A 361 25.56 -36.40 5.27
CA ALA A 361 25.03 -36.20 6.63
C ALA A 361 23.70 -35.43 6.69
N THR A 362 23.56 -34.37 5.90
CA THR A 362 22.31 -33.61 5.80
C THR A 362 21.21 -34.45 5.17
N GLU A 363 21.54 -35.26 4.16
CA GLU A 363 20.59 -36.20 3.54
C GLU A 363 20.17 -37.33 4.49
N ARG A 364 21.07 -37.84 5.33
CA ARG A 364 20.72 -38.83 6.37
C ARG A 364 19.72 -38.24 7.36
N THR A 365 20.03 -37.08 7.92
CA THR A 365 19.15 -36.37 8.87
C THR A 365 17.79 -36.07 8.24
N LEU A 366 17.78 -35.63 6.98
CA LEU A 366 16.55 -35.36 6.24
C LEU A 366 15.69 -36.62 6.06
N LYS A 367 16.30 -37.77 5.74
CA LYS A 367 15.59 -39.05 5.63
C LYS A 367 14.96 -39.45 6.98
N GLU A 368 15.69 -39.30 8.07
CA GLU A 368 15.15 -39.58 9.42
C GLU A 368 13.95 -38.69 9.75
N ILE A 369 14.05 -37.38 9.49
CA ILE A 369 12.92 -36.46 9.70
C ILE A 369 11.72 -36.84 8.82
N LEU A 370 11.94 -37.22 7.56
CA LEU A 370 10.87 -37.66 6.67
C LEU A 370 10.18 -38.94 7.18
N MET A 371 10.94 -39.91 7.73
CA MET A 371 10.36 -41.09 8.37
C MET A 371 9.44 -40.73 9.54
N PHE A 372 9.82 -39.75 10.37
CA PHE A 372 8.98 -39.28 11.48
C PHE A 372 7.77 -38.45 11.02
N ILE A 373 7.87 -37.78 9.88
CA ILE A 373 6.74 -37.08 9.26
C ILE A 373 5.70 -38.08 8.76
N GLU A 374 6.14 -39.21 8.20
CA GLU A 374 5.27 -40.31 7.74
C GLU A 374 4.63 -41.11 8.88
N ASP A 375 5.25 -41.17 10.08
CA ASP A 375 4.66 -41.86 11.24
C ASP A 375 3.52 -41.06 11.88
N ASP A 376 2.29 -41.57 11.81
CA ASP A 376 1.09 -40.92 12.36
C ASP A 376 1.13 -40.60 13.86
N ASN A 377 1.91 -41.36 14.65
CA ASN A 377 2.02 -41.17 16.10
C ASN A 377 2.88 -39.96 16.48
N THR A 378 3.83 -39.59 15.62
CA THR A 378 4.78 -38.51 15.88
C THR A 378 4.17 -37.16 15.52
N LYS A 379 3.74 -36.34 16.48
CA LYS A 379 3.11 -35.03 16.19
C LYS A 379 4.12 -33.87 16.18
N MET A 380 5.16 -33.95 16.99
CA MET A 380 6.15 -32.90 17.15
C MET A 380 7.57 -33.46 17.11
N ILE A 381 8.42 -32.91 16.24
CA ILE A 381 9.79 -33.37 16.00
C ILE A 381 10.77 -32.26 16.39
N GLY A 382 11.72 -32.57 17.27
CA GLY A 382 12.78 -31.67 17.71
C GLY A 382 14.08 -31.93 16.98
N VAL A 383 14.50 -31.06 16.08
CA VAL A 383 15.80 -31.14 15.40
C VAL A 383 16.81 -30.30 16.17
N TRP A 384 17.80 -30.93 16.79
CA TRP A 384 18.74 -30.22 17.67
C TRP A 384 20.19 -30.52 17.34
N GLY A 385 21.08 -29.63 17.76
CA GLY A 385 22.52 -29.77 17.51
C GLY A 385 23.26 -28.46 17.63
N MET A 386 24.59 -28.53 17.59
CA MET A 386 25.48 -27.40 17.78
C MET A 386 25.24 -26.26 16.78
N GLY A 387 25.63 -25.04 17.13
CA GLY A 387 25.58 -23.91 16.22
C GLY A 387 26.40 -24.17 14.95
N GLY A 388 25.88 -23.81 13.76
CA GLY A 388 26.62 -23.96 12.49
C GLY A 388 26.69 -25.40 11.93
N VAL A 389 26.02 -26.37 12.56
CA VAL A 389 26.00 -27.79 12.12
C VAL A 389 25.10 -28.05 10.90
N GLY A 390 24.25 -27.10 10.50
CA GLY A 390 23.38 -27.22 9.32
C GLY A 390 21.90 -27.53 9.58
N LYS A 391 21.40 -27.34 10.81
CA LYS A 391 19.96 -27.55 11.16
C LYS A 391 19.01 -26.80 10.24
N THR A 392 19.22 -25.49 10.08
CA THR A 392 18.42 -24.64 9.20
C THR A 392 18.52 -25.13 7.75
N THR A 393 19.70 -25.56 7.28
CA THR A 393 19.86 -26.15 5.94
C THR A 393 19.02 -27.41 5.76
N THR A 394 19.01 -28.31 6.75
CA THR A 394 18.14 -29.50 6.75
C THR A 394 16.66 -29.12 6.71
N MET A 395 16.25 -28.12 7.50
CA MET A 395 14.87 -27.64 7.54
C MET A 395 14.44 -27.02 6.20
N LYS A 396 15.34 -26.26 5.54
CA LYS A 396 15.08 -25.69 4.20
C LYS A 396 14.92 -26.78 3.14
N LEU A 397 15.76 -27.82 3.17
CA LEU A 397 15.62 -28.98 2.28
C LEU A 397 14.31 -29.73 2.53
N LEU A 398 13.90 -29.85 3.79
CA LEU A 398 12.61 -30.43 4.18
C LEU A 398 11.44 -29.64 3.58
N ASN A 399 11.46 -28.31 3.73
CA ASN A 399 10.44 -27.44 3.16
C ASN A 399 10.35 -27.61 1.63
N ASN A 400 11.49 -27.62 0.93
CA ASN A 400 11.52 -27.80 -0.52
C ASN A 400 11.00 -29.17 -0.99
N ARG A 401 11.28 -30.24 -0.23
CA ARG A 401 10.80 -31.59 -0.57
C ARG A 401 9.31 -31.78 -0.31
N LEU A 402 8.78 -31.12 0.72
CA LEU A 402 7.37 -31.24 1.09
C LEU A 402 6.49 -30.20 0.37
N GLU A 403 7.09 -29.26 -0.34
CA GLU A 403 6.38 -28.31 -1.19
C GLU A 403 5.66 -29.05 -2.34
N GLY A 404 4.32 -28.99 -2.34
CA GLY A 404 3.48 -29.68 -3.33
C GLY A 404 3.12 -31.13 -2.97
N SER A 405 3.55 -31.63 -1.81
CA SER A 405 3.12 -32.94 -1.31
C SER A 405 1.64 -32.91 -0.88
N PRO A 406 0.82 -33.93 -1.21
CA PRO A 406 -0.57 -34.03 -0.74
C PRO A 406 -0.69 -34.32 0.76
N ALA A 407 0.43 -34.53 1.47
CA ALA A 407 0.44 -34.84 2.91
C ALA A 407 -0.05 -33.67 3.79
N PHE A 408 0.17 -32.42 3.35
CA PHE A 408 -0.22 -31.21 4.08
C PHE A 408 -0.91 -30.21 3.17
N GLU A 409 -2.03 -29.66 3.63
CA GLU A 409 -2.75 -28.59 2.93
C GLU A 409 -2.03 -27.23 3.04
N ILE A 410 -1.26 -27.03 4.11
CA ILE A 410 -0.49 -25.80 4.33
C ILE A 410 0.84 -26.10 5.04
N VAL A 411 1.93 -25.52 4.52
CA VAL A 411 3.22 -25.46 5.20
C VAL A 411 3.46 -24.03 5.66
N ILE A 412 3.83 -23.86 6.93
CA ILE A 412 4.04 -22.58 7.59
C ILE A 412 5.47 -22.54 8.12
N TRP A 413 6.31 -21.64 7.59
CA TRP A 413 7.66 -21.42 8.09
C TRP A 413 7.69 -20.21 9.01
N VAL A 414 8.24 -20.37 10.21
CA VAL A 414 8.46 -19.28 11.17
C VAL A 414 9.87 -19.37 11.71
N THR A 415 10.68 -18.32 11.53
CA THR A 415 11.96 -18.18 12.24
C THR A 415 11.71 -17.46 13.57
N VAL A 416 12.12 -18.08 14.67
CA VAL A 416 11.90 -17.59 16.03
C VAL A 416 13.11 -16.78 16.49
N SER A 417 12.88 -15.54 16.92
CA SER A 417 13.96 -14.72 17.49
C SER A 417 14.34 -15.19 18.89
N LYS A 418 15.56 -14.86 19.34
CA LYS A 418 16.03 -15.12 20.71
C LYS A 418 15.11 -14.57 21.81
N ALA A 419 14.31 -13.55 21.50
CA ALA A 419 13.32 -12.97 22.42
C ALA A 419 12.04 -13.81 22.57
N GLY A 420 11.82 -14.84 21.73
CA GLY A 420 10.70 -15.78 21.87
C GLY A 420 9.32 -15.15 21.77
N ASN A 421 9.14 -14.07 21.02
CA ASN A 421 7.90 -13.29 21.04
C ASN A 421 6.74 -14.04 20.38
N ARG A 422 5.80 -14.51 21.21
CA ARG A 422 4.49 -15.07 20.82
C ARG A 422 3.82 -14.30 19.68
N ARG A 423 3.76 -12.97 19.78
CA ARG A 423 3.00 -12.14 18.83
C ARG A 423 3.64 -12.15 17.44
N ASP A 424 4.96 -12.27 17.35
CA ASP A 424 5.66 -12.33 16.07
C ASP A 424 5.37 -13.65 15.35
N VAL A 425 5.40 -14.76 16.09
CA VAL A 425 4.96 -16.08 15.59
C VAL A 425 3.50 -16.03 15.14
N GLN A 426 2.61 -15.42 15.94
CA GLN A 426 1.20 -15.24 15.57
C GLN A 426 1.01 -14.40 14.31
N ASN A 427 1.76 -13.32 14.16
CA ASN A 427 1.66 -12.43 13.01
C ASN A 427 2.09 -13.14 11.72
N VAL A 428 3.16 -13.94 11.75
CA VAL A 428 3.62 -14.73 10.60
C VAL A 428 2.58 -15.80 10.22
N ILE A 429 2.00 -16.48 11.21
CA ILE A 429 0.93 -17.45 10.97
C ILE A 429 -0.33 -16.75 10.43
N ALA A 430 -0.68 -15.58 10.97
CA ALA A 430 -1.83 -14.80 10.55
C ALA A 430 -1.69 -14.32 9.09
N ASP A 431 -0.52 -13.81 8.70
CA ASP A 431 -0.22 -13.50 7.29
C ASP A 431 -0.46 -14.72 6.41
N ARG A 432 0.09 -15.86 6.83
CA ARG A 432 0.04 -17.10 6.07
C ARG A 432 -1.39 -17.63 5.90
N LEU A 433 -2.27 -17.32 6.84
CA LEU A 433 -3.69 -17.69 6.87
C LEU A 433 -4.61 -16.58 6.36
N ASN A 434 -4.08 -15.44 5.89
CA ASN A 434 -4.83 -14.24 5.48
C ASN A 434 -5.79 -13.71 6.57
N LEU A 435 -5.35 -13.70 7.83
CA LEU A 435 -6.11 -13.19 8.97
C LEU A 435 -5.74 -11.73 9.30
N SER A 436 -6.69 -10.97 9.85
CA SER A 436 -6.46 -9.56 10.22
C SER A 436 -5.56 -9.44 11.46
N LYS A 437 -4.43 -8.75 11.33
CA LYS A 437 -3.50 -8.47 12.45
C LYS A 437 -3.94 -7.36 13.39
N SER A 438 -5.01 -6.62 13.07
CA SER A 438 -5.51 -5.52 13.92
C SER A 438 -6.30 -6.03 15.14
N GLU A 439 -6.53 -7.34 15.21
CA GLU A 439 -7.20 -8.01 16.32
C GLU A 439 -6.34 -8.01 17.59
N SER A 440 -7.01 -7.93 18.75
CA SER A 440 -6.38 -8.14 20.06
C SER A 440 -5.71 -9.52 20.12
N ASP A 441 -4.71 -9.70 21.00
CA ASP A 441 -3.97 -10.98 21.15
C ASP A 441 -4.88 -12.20 21.34
N ASP A 442 -5.99 -12.03 22.07
CA ASP A 442 -6.94 -13.10 22.34
C ASP A 442 -7.85 -13.40 21.14
N GLN A 443 -8.26 -12.37 20.41
CA GLN A 443 -9.03 -12.53 19.18
C GLN A 443 -8.17 -13.19 18.09
N LEU A 444 -6.93 -12.73 17.90
CA LEU A 444 -6.02 -13.29 16.91
C LEU A 444 -5.67 -14.75 17.25
N LYS A 445 -5.42 -15.07 18.52
CA LYS A 445 -5.25 -16.45 19.01
C LYS A 445 -6.45 -17.33 18.64
N ALA A 446 -7.67 -16.84 18.89
CA ALA A 446 -8.89 -17.59 18.57
C ALA A 446 -9.08 -17.76 17.05
N SER A 447 -8.81 -16.72 16.26
CA SER A 447 -8.87 -16.73 14.80
C SER A 447 -7.88 -17.74 14.20
N VAL A 448 -6.62 -17.72 14.65
CA VAL A 448 -5.56 -18.66 14.22
C VAL A 448 -5.96 -20.10 14.58
N CYS A 449 -6.42 -20.35 15.81
CA CYS A 449 -6.84 -21.68 16.25
C CYS A 449 -8.03 -22.20 15.43
N LYS A 450 -9.02 -21.36 15.16
CA LYS A 450 -10.19 -21.72 14.36
C LYS A 450 -9.81 -22.07 12.92
N ALA A 451 -8.89 -21.31 12.33
CA ALA A 451 -8.42 -21.53 10.96
C ALA A 451 -7.60 -22.83 10.85
N LEU A 452 -6.65 -23.06 11.77
CA LEU A 452 -5.78 -24.24 11.73
C LEU A 452 -6.51 -25.55 12.04
N ARG A 453 -7.57 -25.53 12.86
CA ARG A 453 -8.38 -26.74 13.16
C ARG A 453 -9.04 -27.37 11.93
N LYS A 454 -9.20 -26.61 10.86
CA LYS A 454 -9.87 -27.05 9.63
C LYS A 454 -8.91 -27.56 8.56
N LYS A 455 -7.60 -27.53 8.80
CA LYS A 455 -6.57 -27.80 7.78
C LYS A 455 -5.51 -28.75 8.30
N LYS A 456 -5.01 -29.63 7.43
CA LYS A 456 -3.78 -30.39 7.69
C LYS A 456 -2.56 -29.48 7.49
N PHE A 457 -1.86 -29.14 8.56
CA PHE A 457 -0.72 -28.22 8.49
C PHE A 457 0.60 -28.84 8.95
N LEU A 458 1.68 -28.35 8.33
CA LEU A 458 3.05 -28.53 8.80
C LEU A 458 3.59 -27.17 9.27
N LEU A 459 3.93 -27.06 10.55
CA LEU A 459 4.54 -25.86 11.12
C LEU A 459 6.04 -26.09 11.33
N LEU A 460 6.86 -25.31 10.64
CA LEU A 460 8.33 -25.32 10.73
C LEU A 460 8.77 -24.14 11.61
N LEU A 461 9.22 -24.40 12.83
CA LEU A 461 9.73 -23.41 13.77
C LEU A 461 11.27 -23.44 13.76
N ASP A 462 11.90 -22.50 13.05
CA ASP A 462 13.35 -22.44 12.95
C ASP A 462 13.98 -21.60 14.07
N ASP A 463 15.08 -22.09 14.64
CA ASP A 463 15.92 -21.50 15.69
C ASP A 463 15.17 -21.15 17.00
N VAL A 464 14.49 -22.13 17.60
CA VAL A 464 13.80 -21.97 18.89
C VAL A 464 14.80 -21.92 20.04
N TRP A 465 14.84 -20.81 20.78
CA TRP A 465 15.76 -20.57 21.90
C TRP A 465 15.19 -20.98 23.27
N GLU A 466 13.90 -20.72 23.50
CA GLU A 466 13.20 -20.99 24.76
C GLU A 466 11.83 -21.62 24.50
N ARG A 467 11.19 -22.14 25.56
CA ARG A 467 9.86 -22.75 25.46
C ARG A 467 8.82 -21.74 24.96
N ILE A 468 8.15 -22.07 23.87
CA ILE A 468 6.98 -21.34 23.36
C ILE A 468 5.73 -22.14 23.67
N ASP A 469 4.75 -21.53 24.34
CA ASP A 469 3.44 -22.16 24.48
C ASP A 469 2.64 -22.03 23.18
N LEU A 470 2.63 -23.11 22.39
CA LEU A 470 1.93 -23.14 21.11
C LEU A 470 0.42 -22.88 21.26
N SER A 471 -0.16 -23.21 22.43
CA SER A 471 -1.57 -22.92 22.68
C SER A 471 -1.83 -21.42 22.80
N ASP A 472 -0.87 -20.64 23.32
CA ASP A 472 -0.96 -19.18 23.40
C ASP A 472 -0.74 -18.47 22.06
N VAL A 473 -0.01 -19.10 21.15
CA VAL A 473 0.05 -18.68 19.74
C VAL A 473 -1.30 -18.94 19.05
N GLY A 474 -2.06 -19.92 19.50
CA GLY A 474 -3.31 -20.35 18.86
C GLY A 474 -3.16 -21.59 17.99
N ILE A 475 -2.07 -22.35 18.15
CA ILE A 475 -1.95 -23.68 17.53
C ILE A 475 -2.88 -24.64 18.28
N PRO A 476 -3.76 -25.38 17.58
CA PRO A 476 -4.63 -26.34 18.23
C PRO A 476 -3.83 -27.49 18.87
N PRO A 477 -4.34 -28.12 19.94
CA PRO A 477 -3.72 -29.31 20.51
C PRO A 477 -3.54 -30.39 19.44
N LEU A 478 -2.30 -30.79 19.17
CA LEU A 478 -1.96 -31.70 18.05
C LEU A 478 -2.55 -33.11 18.21
N ASN A 479 -2.98 -33.47 19.41
CA ASN A 479 -3.69 -34.72 19.69
C ASN A 479 -5.19 -34.67 19.31
N GLN A 480 -5.72 -33.50 18.95
CA GLN A 480 -7.11 -33.29 18.55
C GLN A 480 -7.27 -33.00 17.04
N VAL A 481 -6.17 -32.96 16.29
CA VAL A 481 -6.17 -32.69 14.84
C VAL A 481 -5.27 -33.70 14.12
N ASP A 482 -5.89 -34.53 13.28
CA ASP A 482 -5.19 -35.58 12.54
C ASP A 482 -4.43 -35.03 11.33
N GLY A 483 -3.28 -35.63 11.02
CA GLY A 483 -2.44 -35.25 9.88
C GLY A 483 -1.68 -33.91 10.01
N CYS A 484 -1.62 -33.31 11.22
CA CYS A 484 -0.85 -32.08 11.48
C CYS A 484 0.47 -32.38 12.18
N LYS A 485 1.52 -31.64 11.85
CA LYS A 485 2.87 -31.83 12.41
C LYS A 485 3.55 -30.51 12.75
N VAL A 486 4.41 -30.53 13.76
CA VAL A 486 5.31 -29.42 14.10
C VAL A 486 6.74 -29.92 14.07
N VAL A 487 7.61 -29.26 13.32
CA VAL A 487 9.07 -29.51 13.36
C VAL A 487 9.72 -28.25 13.88
N LEU A 488 10.58 -28.37 14.88
CA LEU A 488 11.34 -27.24 15.42
C LEU A 488 12.83 -27.50 15.34
N THR A 489 13.62 -26.49 14.99
CA THR A 489 15.07 -26.55 15.14
C THR A 489 15.51 -25.82 16.40
N THR A 490 16.50 -26.33 17.12
CA THR A 490 17.06 -25.66 18.32
C THR A 490 18.52 -26.02 18.54
N ARG A 491 19.24 -25.23 19.34
CA ARG A 491 20.61 -25.55 19.77
C ARG A 491 20.64 -26.47 20.99
N SER A 492 19.51 -26.64 21.69
CA SER A 492 19.47 -27.29 23.00
C SER A 492 18.43 -28.40 23.06
N LEU A 493 18.87 -29.63 23.37
CA LEU A 493 17.98 -30.75 23.68
C LEU A 493 17.02 -30.43 24.83
N LYS A 494 17.41 -29.55 25.76
CA LYS A 494 16.54 -29.09 26.85
C LYS A 494 15.31 -28.37 26.32
N VAL A 495 15.45 -27.58 25.24
CA VAL A 495 14.32 -26.86 24.61
C VAL A 495 13.37 -27.85 23.97
N CYS A 496 13.86 -28.88 23.27
CA CYS A 496 13.02 -29.96 22.75
C CYS A 496 12.17 -30.61 23.87
N ARG A 497 12.82 -30.99 24.98
CA ARG A 497 12.14 -31.55 26.16
C ARG A 497 11.09 -30.61 26.75
N GLN A 498 11.38 -29.30 26.80
CA GLN A 498 10.45 -28.29 27.29
C GLN A 498 9.25 -28.08 26.35
N MET A 499 9.49 -28.18 25.04
CA MET A 499 8.46 -28.16 23.99
C MET A 499 7.65 -29.47 23.94
N LYS A 500 8.12 -30.52 24.62
CA LYS A 500 7.50 -31.85 24.68
C LYS A 500 7.41 -32.50 23.29
N THR A 501 8.52 -32.45 22.56
CA THR A 501 8.70 -33.18 21.30
C THR A 501 8.47 -34.68 21.51
N ASN A 502 7.90 -35.35 20.51
CA ASN A 502 7.72 -36.80 20.50
C ASN A 502 9.05 -37.49 20.20
N GLU A 503 9.74 -37.00 19.17
CA GLU A 503 10.99 -37.54 18.67
C GLU A 503 12.01 -36.40 18.52
N ASP A 504 13.26 -36.69 18.87
CA ASP A 504 14.37 -35.74 18.84
C ASP A 504 15.47 -36.22 17.91
N VAL A 505 15.70 -35.49 16.82
CA VAL A 505 16.75 -35.78 15.84
C VAL A 505 17.97 -34.91 16.12
N LYS A 506 19.09 -35.55 16.47
CA LYS A 506 20.37 -34.84 16.64
C LYS A 506 21.06 -34.71 15.29
N VAL A 507 21.36 -33.48 14.88
CA VAL A 507 22.21 -33.22 13.71
C VAL A 507 23.68 -33.40 14.14
N GLU A 508 24.27 -34.50 13.69
CA GLU A 508 25.68 -34.82 13.94
C GLU A 508 26.62 -33.92 13.12
N THR A 509 27.86 -33.77 13.61
CA THR A 509 28.94 -33.12 12.84
C THR A 509 29.34 -33.97 11.64
N LEU A 510 29.96 -33.35 10.65
CA LEU A 510 30.47 -34.05 9.47
C LEU A 510 31.51 -35.10 9.86
N SER A 511 31.51 -36.24 9.15
CA SER A 511 32.61 -37.19 9.23
C SER A 511 33.91 -36.56 8.73
N GLN A 512 35.07 -37.14 9.06
CA GLN A 512 36.35 -36.61 8.58
C GLN A 512 36.42 -36.51 7.05
N ASP A 513 35.89 -37.51 6.34
CA ASP A 513 35.86 -37.49 4.87
C ASP A 513 34.90 -36.43 4.31
N GLU A 514 33.73 -36.26 4.92
CA GLU A 514 32.76 -35.22 4.54
C GLU A 514 33.32 -33.82 4.81
N ALA A 515 33.96 -33.64 5.97
CA ALA A 515 34.59 -32.40 6.38
C ALA A 515 35.77 -32.04 5.47
N TRP A 516 36.60 -33.01 5.12
CA TRP A 516 37.72 -32.84 4.20
C TRP A 516 37.25 -32.44 2.80
N ASN A 517 36.24 -33.14 2.27
CA ASN A 517 35.65 -32.81 0.97
C ASN A 517 35.01 -31.42 0.93
N LEU A 518 34.32 -31.03 2.01
CA LEU A 518 33.79 -29.67 2.14
C LEU A 518 34.92 -28.64 2.21
N PHE A 519 35.98 -28.91 2.97
CA PHE A 519 37.12 -28.01 3.11
C PHE A 519 37.84 -27.77 1.78
N ILE A 520 38.10 -28.83 1.01
CA ILE A 520 38.76 -28.71 -0.32
C ILE A 520 37.93 -27.84 -1.26
N ARG A 521 36.61 -28.01 -1.26
CA ARG A 521 35.72 -27.17 -2.07
C ARG A 521 35.82 -25.70 -1.71
N SER A 522 35.96 -25.39 -0.42
CA SER A 522 36.05 -24.02 0.10
C SER A 522 37.45 -23.40 -0.09
N ALA A 523 38.52 -24.14 0.22
CA ALA A 523 39.91 -23.67 0.12
C ALA A 523 40.52 -23.79 -1.29
N GLY A 524 39.94 -24.62 -2.15
CA GLY A 524 40.46 -24.93 -3.48
C GLY A 524 41.62 -25.94 -3.47
N ASP A 525 42.09 -26.28 -4.68
CA ASP A 525 43.06 -27.35 -4.91
C ASP A 525 44.41 -27.14 -4.22
N VAL A 526 44.72 -25.89 -3.81
CA VAL A 526 45.97 -25.56 -3.10
C VAL A 526 46.12 -26.35 -1.80
N ALA A 527 45.00 -26.71 -1.14
CA ALA A 527 44.97 -27.52 0.07
C ALA A 527 45.52 -28.95 -0.15
N MET A 528 45.55 -29.43 -1.39
CA MET A 528 46.04 -30.77 -1.76
C MET A 528 47.53 -30.79 -2.10
N THR A 529 48.19 -29.62 -2.14
CA THR A 529 49.63 -29.52 -2.42
C THR A 529 50.43 -30.22 -1.32
N SER A 530 51.46 -30.98 -1.69
CA SER A 530 52.24 -31.82 -0.76
C SER A 530 52.77 -31.08 0.47
N ASP A 531 53.22 -29.83 0.33
CA ASP A 531 53.75 -29.02 1.43
C ASP A 531 52.67 -28.42 2.36
N ILE A 532 51.42 -28.34 1.89
CA ILE A 532 50.27 -27.73 2.59
C ILE A 532 49.35 -28.78 3.21
N LYS A 533 49.18 -29.92 2.55
CA LYS A 533 48.18 -30.95 2.87
C LYS A 533 48.19 -31.36 4.34
N GLN A 534 49.37 -31.56 4.93
CA GLN A 534 49.48 -31.90 6.36
C GLN A 534 48.92 -30.83 7.31
N PHE A 535 49.05 -29.55 6.95
CA PHE A 535 48.51 -28.44 7.74
C PHE A 535 47.01 -28.30 7.50
N ALA A 536 46.56 -28.46 6.25
CA ALA A 536 45.15 -28.47 5.88
C ALA A 536 44.37 -29.57 6.62
N GLU A 537 44.88 -30.81 6.64
CA GLU A 537 44.27 -31.93 7.40
C GLU A 537 44.23 -31.62 8.90
N GLY A 538 45.29 -31.00 9.43
CA GLY A 538 45.34 -30.50 10.79
C GLY A 538 44.24 -29.48 11.08
N ILE A 539 44.04 -28.51 10.19
CA ILE A 539 43.03 -27.45 10.33
C ILE A 539 41.62 -28.03 10.29
N VAL A 540 41.32 -28.93 9.35
CA VAL A 540 40.01 -29.59 9.26
C VAL A 540 39.68 -30.35 10.54
N LYS A 541 40.69 -30.96 11.16
CA LYS A 541 40.53 -31.62 12.45
C LYS A 541 40.19 -30.62 13.56
N GLU A 542 40.83 -29.47 13.63
CA GLU A 542 40.50 -28.42 14.62
C GLU A 542 39.11 -27.79 14.38
N CYS A 543 38.63 -27.75 13.14
CA CYS A 543 37.26 -27.28 12.81
C CYS A 543 36.14 -28.21 13.33
N GLY A 544 36.48 -29.37 13.90
CA GLY A 544 35.54 -30.22 14.64
C GLY A 544 34.36 -30.78 13.82
N GLY A 545 34.49 -30.86 12.49
CA GLY A 545 33.42 -31.34 11.62
C GLY A 545 32.24 -30.38 11.46
N LEU A 546 32.38 -29.10 11.83
CA LEU A 546 31.31 -28.10 11.73
C LEU A 546 31.33 -27.42 10.34
N PRO A 547 30.27 -27.55 9.53
CA PRO A 547 30.22 -26.97 8.19
C PRO A 547 30.52 -25.46 8.15
N LEU A 548 29.98 -24.68 9.08
CA LEU A 548 30.25 -23.25 9.17
C LEU A 548 31.75 -22.95 9.40
N ALA A 549 32.36 -23.63 10.38
CA ALA A 549 33.78 -23.44 10.70
C ALA A 549 34.68 -23.84 9.52
N ILE A 550 34.39 -24.99 8.91
CA ILE A 550 35.10 -25.51 7.75
C ILE A 550 35.02 -24.53 6.57
N ASN A 551 33.82 -24.02 6.27
CA ASN A 551 33.64 -23.07 5.17
C ASN A 551 34.36 -21.75 5.44
N VAL A 552 34.22 -21.18 6.64
CA VAL A 552 34.85 -19.89 6.97
C VAL A 552 36.38 -20.00 6.92
N VAL A 553 36.97 -21.01 7.56
CA VAL A 553 38.44 -21.17 7.57
C VAL A 553 38.95 -21.57 6.19
N GLY A 554 38.28 -22.51 5.51
CA GLY A 554 38.64 -22.93 4.15
C GLY A 554 38.61 -21.76 3.17
N SER A 555 37.52 -20.99 3.14
CA SER A 555 37.39 -19.82 2.28
C SER A 555 38.41 -18.72 2.58
N SER A 556 38.81 -18.56 3.84
CA SER A 556 39.84 -17.57 4.23
C SER A 556 41.25 -17.96 3.78
N LEU A 557 41.49 -19.26 3.57
CA LEU A 557 42.75 -19.80 3.04
C LEU A 557 42.72 -20.04 1.53
N ARG A 558 41.61 -19.66 0.87
CA ARG A 558 41.37 -19.99 -0.52
C ARG A 558 42.45 -19.44 -1.43
N ASN A 559 42.97 -20.29 -2.32
CA ASN A 559 44.03 -19.97 -3.27
C ASN A 559 45.34 -19.43 -2.64
N ASN A 560 45.56 -19.62 -1.33
CA ASN A 560 46.79 -19.19 -0.67
C ASN A 560 47.85 -20.30 -0.73
N GLY A 561 48.91 -20.10 -1.51
CA GLY A 561 50.02 -21.06 -1.65
C GLY A 561 51.12 -20.96 -0.59
N ASP A 562 51.04 -20.00 0.35
CA ASP A 562 52.09 -19.79 1.35
C ASP A 562 51.90 -20.71 2.57
N VAL A 563 52.72 -21.77 2.63
CA VAL A 563 52.78 -22.74 3.73
C VAL A 563 52.90 -22.09 5.12
N VAL A 564 53.53 -20.92 5.23
CA VAL A 564 53.67 -20.23 6.53
C VAL A 564 52.30 -19.79 7.07
N VAL A 565 51.40 -19.34 6.20
CA VAL A 565 50.03 -18.94 6.58
C VAL A 565 49.26 -20.14 7.13
N TRP A 566 49.28 -21.27 6.40
CA TRP A 566 48.63 -22.52 6.83
C TRP A 566 49.15 -23.04 8.17
N ARG A 567 50.48 -23.00 8.37
CA ARG A 567 51.11 -23.39 9.63
C ARG A 567 50.71 -22.47 10.77
N ASN A 568 50.65 -21.16 10.53
CA ASN A 568 50.25 -20.19 11.53
C ASN A 568 48.77 -20.34 11.92
N THR A 569 47.87 -20.47 10.94
CA THR A 569 46.44 -20.73 11.18
C THR A 569 46.24 -21.97 12.04
N LEU A 570 46.90 -23.10 11.72
CA LEU A 570 46.81 -24.30 12.56
C LEU A 570 47.32 -24.06 13.99
N ARG A 571 48.39 -23.27 14.15
CA ARG A 571 48.93 -22.95 15.47
C ARG A 571 47.95 -22.11 16.27
N GLU A 572 47.31 -21.12 15.66
CA GLU A 572 46.33 -20.25 16.30
C GLU A 572 45.08 -21.02 16.74
N LEU A 573 44.58 -21.93 15.90
CA LEU A 573 43.44 -22.79 16.25
C LEU A 573 43.70 -23.70 17.45
N ARG A 574 44.98 -24.03 17.72
CA ARG A 574 45.40 -24.87 18.85
C ARG A 574 45.69 -24.09 20.13
N LEU A 575 45.61 -22.76 20.12
CA LEU A 575 45.82 -21.97 21.33
C LEU A 575 44.65 -22.21 22.30
N PRO A 576 44.93 -22.42 23.61
CA PRO A 576 43.88 -22.66 24.59
C PRO A 576 42.97 -21.43 24.73
N THR A 577 41.66 -21.64 24.60
CA THR A 577 40.62 -20.63 24.87
C THR A 577 40.56 -20.33 26.37
N THR A 578 40.40 -19.05 26.73
CA THR A 578 40.46 -18.55 28.11
C THR A 578 39.19 -18.79 28.94
N SER A 579 38.29 -19.67 28.53
CA SER A 579 37.02 -19.94 29.23
C SER A 579 36.81 -21.42 29.47
N GLU A 580 36.79 -21.81 30.76
CA GLU A 580 36.43 -23.14 31.24
C GLU A 580 34.90 -23.40 31.20
N ASN A 581 34.14 -22.63 30.42
CA ASN A 581 32.69 -22.79 30.32
C ASN A 581 32.34 -23.77 29.20
N GLU A 582 31.54 -24.79 29.52
CA GLU A 582 31.01 -25.85 28.63
C GLU A 582 30.02 -25.32 27.55
N ASP A 583 30.16 -24.07 27.10
CA ASP A 583 29.23 -23.50 26.14
C ASP A 583 29.65 -23.89 24.71
N MET A 584 28.78 -24.65 24.02
CA MET A 584 29.06 -25.23 22.69
C MET A 584 29.33 -24.19 21.59
N GLN A 585 29.22 -22.88 21.84
CA GLN A 585 29.58 -21.83 20.87
C GLN A 585 31.08 -21.49 20.88
N GLU A 586 31.77 -21.72 22.01
CA GLU A 586 33.20 -21.39 22.21
C GLU A 586 34.11 -22.18 21.26
N GLN A 587 33.67 -23.32 20.73
CA GLN A 587 34.47 -24.15 19.81
C GLN A 587 34.54 -23.58 18.38
N VAL A 588 33.57 -22.74 17.96
CA VAL A 588 33.55 -22.14 16.61
C VAL A 588 34.33 -20.83 16.57
N PHE A 589 34.46 -20.15 17.72
CA PHE A 589 35.06 -18.81 17.82
C PHE A 589 36.54 -18.78 17.44
N PRO A 590 37.39 -19.77 17.78
CA PRO A 590 38.77 -19.83 17.28
C PRO A 590 38.84 -19.86 15.75
N CYS A 591 37.93 -20.61 15.10
CA CYS A 591 37.84 -20.68 13.64
C CYS A 591 37.44 -19.34 13.03
N LEU A 592 36.45 -18.67 13.61
CA LEU A 592 36.02 -17.33 13.18
C LEU A 592 37.10 -16.28 13.44
N ARG A 593 37.81 -16.36 14.56
CA ARG A 593 38.92 -15.46 14.91
C ARG A 593 40.06 -15.58 13.92
N SER A 594 40.50 -16.79 13.59
CA SER A 594 41.57 -16.95 12.61
C SER A 594 41.19 -16.39 11.23
N SER A 595 39.94 -16.61 10.79
CA SER A 595 39.42 -15.99 9.56
C SER A 595 39.39 -14.45 9.64
N TYR A 596 38.90 -13.90 10.75
CA TYR A 596 38.87 -12.46 11.00
C TYR A 596 40.27 -11.84 11.03
N ASP A 597 41.24 -12.52 11.64
CA ASP A 597 42.62 -12.04 11.74
C ASP A 597 43.32 -12.00 10.38
N LEU A 598 43.00 -12.95 9.49
CA LEU A 598 43.47 -13.01 8.10
C LEU A 598 42.90 -11.90 7.19
N LEU A 599 41.88 -11.15 7.62
CA LEU A 599 41.41 -9.99 6.87
C LEU A 599 42.51 -8.91 6.84
N GLN A 600 43.18 -8.78 5.69
CA GLN A 600 44.34 -7.88 5.52
C GLN A 600 44.03 -6.37 5.64
N ASP A 601 42.76 -5.99 5.70
CA ASP A 601 42.30 -4.60 5.66
C ASP A 601 41.51 -4.24 6.94
N ASP A 602 42.05 -3.32 7.73
CA ASP A 602 41.39 -2.78 8.94
C ASP A 602 40.02 -2.17 8.63
N CYS A 603 39.81 -1.63 7.43
CA CYS A 603 38.51 -1.14 6.99
C CYS A 603 37.51 -2.30 6.86
N LYS A 604 37.93 -3.46 6.32
CA LYS A 604 37.08 -4.67 6.20
C LYS A 604 36.74 -5.22 7.58
N LYS A 605 37.72 -5.26 8.50
CA LYS A 605 37.48 -5.65 9.90
C LYS A 605 36.44 -4.75 10.56
N LYS A 606 36.57 -3.43 10.43
CA LYS A 606 35.60 -2.47 10.99
C LYS A 606 34.22 -2.59 10.35
N LEU A 607 34.14 -2.80 9.03
CA LEU A 607 32.87 -3.04 8.33
C LEU A 607 32.21 -4.33 8.80
N PHE A 608 32.98 -5.41 8.92
CA PHE A 608 32.51 -6.69 9.47
C PHE A 608 31.93 -6.52 10.88
N LEU A 609 32.65 -5.85 11.78
CA LEU A 609 32.12 -5.55 13.12
C LEU A 609 30.85 -4.70 13.03
N TYR A 610 30.79 -3.70 12.15
CA TYR A 610 29.62 -2.84 11.97
C TYR A 610 28.36 -3.62 11.53
N CYS A 611 28.51 -4.67 10.72
CA CYS A 611 27.39 -5.56 10.35
C CYS A 611 26.70 -6.17 11.57
N SER A 612 27.40 -6.37 12.69
CA SER A 612 26.84 -6.96 13.91
C SER A 612 25.77 -6.09 14.61
N LEU A 613 25.67 -4.80 14.23
CA LEU A 613 24.62 -3.89 14.68
C LEU A 613 23.23 -4.27 14.17
N TYR A 614 23.15 -5.04 13.08
CA TYR A 614 21.90 -5.57 12.54
C TYR A 614 21.50 -6.87 13.26
N PRO A 615 20.22 -7.29 13.22
CA PRO A 615 19.85 -8.60 13.76
C PRO A 615 20.57 -9.73 13.00
N GLY A 616 20.71 -10.88 13.66
CA GLY A 616 21.22 -12.08 13.02
C GLY A 616 20.31 -12.54 11.88
N ASP A 617 20.91 -13.02 10.79
CA ASP A 617 20.26 -13.44 9.55
C ASP A 617 19.35 -12.37 8.87
N TYR A 618 19.44 -11.12 9.30
CA TYR A 618 18.72 -10.00 8.71
C TYR A 618 19.30 -9.61 7.34
N GLU A 619 18.44 -9.32 6.37
CA GLU A 619 18.86 -8.81 5.06
C GLU A 619 19.29 -7.33 5.16
N ILE A 620 20.59 -7.10 5.05
CA ILE A 620 21.23 -5.78 5.10
C ILE A 620 21.40 -5.26 3.68
N PHE A 621 20.89 -4.05 3.39
CA PHE A 621 21.16 -3.39 2.12
C PHE A 621 22.61 -2.91 2.08
N ILE A 622 23.37 -3.31 1.07
CA ILE A 622 24.82 -3.03 1.01
C ILE A 622 25.09 -1.53 0.98
N ASN A 623 24.32 -0.76 0.21
CA ASN A 623 24.54 0.69 0.09
C ASN A 623 24.34 1.43 1.42
N ASP A 624 23.35 1.06 2.23
CA ASP A 624 23.10 1.70 3.52
C ASP A 624 24.22 1.36 4.51
N LEU A 625 24.64 0.09 4.57
CA LEU A 625 25.77 -0.36 5.40
C LEU A 625 27.07 0.38 5.06
N VAL A 626 27.37 0.48 3.76
CA VAL A 626 28.57 1.15 3.27
C VAL A 626 28.53 2.65 3.56
N GLU A 627 27.38 3.28 3.37
CA GLU A 627 27.20 4.71 3.69
C GLU A 627 27.42 4.96 5.19
N TYR A 628 26.89 4.10 6.07
CA TYR A 628 27.13 4.19 7.50
C TYR A 628 28.62 4.04 7.85
N CYS A 629 29.31 3.06 7.26
CA CYS A 629 30.75 2.88 7.45
C CYS A 629 31.57 4.08 6.95
N TRP A 630 31.16 4.70 5.85
CA TRP A 630 31.77 5.92 5.34
C TRP A 630 31.55 7.12 6.27
N LEU A 631 30.34 7.30 6.80
CA LEU A 631 30.03 8.36 7.76
C LEU A 631 30.77 8.20 9.09
N GLU A 632 30.97 6.96 9.54
CA GLU A 632 31.87 6.64 10.65
C GLU A 632 33.34 6.96 10.37
N GLY A 633 33.73 7.04 9.09
CA GLY A 633 35.09 7.27 8.65
C GLY A 633 35.92 5.99 8.53
N TYR A 634 35.27 4.82 8.42
CA TYR A 634 35.95 3.55 8.17
C TYR A 634 36.39 3.44 6.71
N ILE A 635 35.68 4.08 5.79
CA ILE A 635 36.03 4.12 4.37
C ILE A 635 36.70 5.46 4.08
N HIS A 636 38.02 5.44 3.85
CA HIS A 636 38.83 6.61 3.54
C HIS A 636 39.41 6.56 2.12
N GLY A 637 39.95 7.70 1.67
CA GLY A 637 40.55 7.84 0.33
C GLY A 637 39.54 7.88 -0.81
N VAL A 638 38.29 8.23 -0.51
CA VAL A 638 37.17 8.31 -1.47
C VAL A 638 36.84 9.77 -1.74
N ARG A 639 36.56 10.13 -3.00
CA ARG A 639 36.30 11.51 -3.41
C ARG A 639 34.80 11.80 -3.44
N SER A 640 33.99 10.80 -3.80
CA SER A 640 32.52 10.85 -3.85
C SER A 640 31.84 9.77 -3.00
N ILE A 641 30.52 9.85 -2.89
CA ILE A 641 29.62 8.83 -2.35
C ILE A 641 29.67 7.59 -3.24
N GLU A 642 29.74 7.75 -4.56
CA GLU A 642 29.87 6.62 -5.48
C GLU A 642 31.18 5.86 -5.26
N ASP A 643 32.32 6.56 -5.13
CA ASP A 643 33.60 5.92 -4.79
C ASP A 643 33.51 5.16 -3.46
N ALA A 644 32.80 5.73 -2.47
CA ALA A 644 32.56 5.09 -1.19
C ALA A 644 31.72 3.81 -1.34
N ARG A 645 30.66 3.85 -2.16
CA ARG A 645 29.82 2.69 -2.48
C ARG A 645 30.61 1.61 -3.20
N ASP A 646 31.32 1.94 -4.28
CA ASP A 646 32.09 0.96 -5.06
C ASP A 646 33.19 0.32 -4.20
N LYS A 647 33.94 1.12 -3.43
CA LYS A 647 34.95 0.60 -2.49
C LYS A 647 34.32 -0.28 -1.41
N GLY A 648 33.21 0.15 -0.82
CA GLY A 648 32.50 -0.61 0.20
C GLY A 648 31.86 -1.90 -0.33
N HIS A 649 31.32 -1.89 -1.56
CA HIS A 649 30.84 -3.10 -2.24
C HIS A 649 31.95 -4.12 -2.42
N CYS A 650 33.14 -3.71 -2.88
CA CYS A 650 34.31 -4.58 -2.95
C CYS A 650 34.70 -5.16 -1.58
N MET A 651 34.57 -4.37 -0.50
CA MET A 651 34.82 -4.85 0.86
C MET A 651 33.80 -5.90 1.30
N VAL A 652 32.51 -5.67 1.03
CA VAL A 652 31.43 -6.63 1.33
C VAL A 652 31.58 -7.90 0.52
N ILE A 653 31.88 -7.82 -0.78
CA ILE A 653 32.16 -8.98 -1.63
C ILE A 653 33.34 -9.77 -1.04
N GLY A 654 34.41 -9.11 -0.60
CA GLY A 654 35.51 -9.78 0.07
C GLY A 654 35.10 -10.52 1.36
N LEU A 655 34.18 -9.98 2.15
CA LEU A 655 33.64 -10.67 3.33
C LEU A 655 32.75 -11.88 2.95
N VAL A 656 31.98 -11.75 1.86
CA VAL A 656 31.21 -12.85 1.29
C VAL A 656 32.13 -13.96 0.78
N ASP A 657 33.22 -13.60 0.11
CA ASP A 657 34.20 -14.55 -0.41
C ASP A 657 34.89 -15.33 0.72
N THR A 658 35.04 -14.73 1.90
CA THR A 658 35.53 -15.41 3.13
C THR A 658 34.45 -16.18 3.90
N ALA A 659 33.20 -16.21 3.40
CA ALA A 659 32.03 -16.80 4.07
C ALA A 659 31.68 -16.21 5.45
N LEU A 660 32.19 -15.01 5.77
CA LEU A 660 31.81 -14.24 6.96
C LEU A 660 30.47 -13.49 6.77
N LEU A 661 30.07 -13.28 5.52
CA LEU A 661 28.74 -12.81 5.11
C LEU A 661 28.16 -13.75 4.06
N GLU A 662 26.83 -13.79 3.96
CA GLU A 662 26.11 -14.59 2.99
C GLU A 662 25.36 -13.69 1.99
N ARG A 663 25.28 -14.11 0.72
CA ARG A 663 24.44 -13.44 -0.28
C ARG A 663 22.97 -13.77 -0.04
N CYS A 664 22.10 -12.77 -0.19
CA CYS A 664 20.67 -12.97 -0.17
C CYS A 664 20.14 -13.27 -1.57
N ARG A 665 18.88 -13.73 -1.67
CA ARG A 665 18.19 -13.88 -2.97
C ARG A 665 18.04 -12.56 -3.69
N ARG A 666 17.71 -11.53 -2.91
CA ARG A 666 17.53 -10.19 -3.43
C ARG A 666 18.90 -9.59 -3.71
N GLU A 667 19.14 -9.23 -4.97
CA GLU A 667 20.39 -8.60 -5.38
C GLU A 667 20.64 -7.31 -4.58
N GLY A 668 21.91 -7.06 -4.26
CA GLY A 668 22.31 -5.89 -3.45
C GLY A 668 22.09 -6.04 -1.94
N TYR A 669 21.70 -7.22 -1.45
CA TYR A 669 21.55 -7.52 -0.03
C TYR A 669 22.49 -8.65 0.43
N VAL A 670 22.94 -8.55 1.68
CA VAL A 670 23.75 -9.56 2.38
C VAL A 670 23.17 -9.83 3.76
N LYS A 671 23.54 -10.96 4.37
CA LYS A 671 23.17 -11.26 5.76
C LYS A 671 24.37 -11.82 6.52
N MET A 672 24.34 -11.65 7.84
CA MET A 672 25.36 -12.19 8.75
C MET A 672 24.73 -13.30 9.59
N HIS A 673 25.30 -14.49 9.52
CA HIS A 673 24.85 -15.63 10.31
C HIS A 673 24.99 -15.32 11.81
N ASP A 674 24.01 -15.75 12.62
CA ASP A 674 23.92 -15.47 14.07
C ASP A 674 25.20 -15.71 14.87
N ILE A 675 25.88 -16.85 14.69
CA ILE A 675 27.12 -17.18 15.40
C ILE A 675 28.27 -16.27 14.97
N VAL A 676 28.34 -15.93 13.68
CA VAL A 676 29.33 -14.98 13.15
C VAL A 676 29.10 -13.59 13.73
N ARG A 677 27.83 -13.19 13.87
CA ARG A 677 27.41 -11.97 14.55
C ARG A 677 27.78 -11.98 16.03
N ASP A 678 27.51 -13.06 16.75
CA ASP A 678 27.85 -13.19 18.18
C ASP A 678 29.37 -13.09 18.41
N PHE A 679 30.16 -13.71 17.53
CA PHE A 679 31.60 -13.53 17.48
C PHE A 679 32.00 -12.06 17.23
N ALA A 680 31.41 -11.42 16.22
CA ALA A 680 31.68 -10.01 15.91
C ALA A 680 31.35 -9.06 17.07
N LEU A 681 30.27 -9.32 17.83
CA LEU A 681 29.93 -8.55 19.03
C LEU A 681 30.97 -8.73 20.15
N ARG A 682 31.54 -9.93 20.30
CA ARG A 682 32.62 -10.20 21.28
C ARG A 682 33.90 -9.45 20.93
N GLU A 683 34.19 -9.28 19.64
CA GLU A 683 35.30 -8.48 19.13
C GLU A 683 34.99 -6.95 19.12
N ALA A 684 33.77 -6.55 19.49
CA ALA A 684 33.32 -5.16 19.51
C ALA A 684 32.73 -4.75 20.89
N PRO A 685 33.55 -4.68 21.97
CA PRO A 685 33.08 -4.48 23.35
C PRO A 685 32.35 -3.14 23.61
N GLY A 686 32.41 -2.18 22.68
CA GLY A 686 31.65 -0.92 22.74
C GLY A 686 30.32 -0.93 22.00
N PHE A 687 29.89 -2.07 21.44
CA PHE A 687 28.64 -2.17 20.68
C PHE A 687 27.55 -2.76 21.57
N LEU A 688 26.45 -2.04 21.71
CA LEU A 688 25.26 -2.48 22.42
C LEU A 688 24.15 -2.75 21.43
N VAL A 689 23.78 -4.01 21.26
CA VAL A 689 22.79 -4.44 20.27
C VAL A 689 21.68 -5.21 20.95
N LYS A 690 20.51 -4.58 21.06
CA LYS A 690 19.27 -5.17 21.62
C LYS A 690 18.17 -5.02 20.58
N VAL A 691 18.21 -5.91 19.60
CA VAL A 691 17.41 -5.84 18.36
C VAL A 691 16.37 -6.96 18.35
N GLY A 692 15.15 -6.66 17.89
CA GLY A 692 14.08 -7.67 17.82
C GLY A 692 13.56 -8.15 19.19
N MET A 693 13.83 -7.39 20.25
CA MET A 693 13.39 -7.67 21.63
C MET A 693 12.28 -6.69 22.03
N ASN A 694 11.23 -7.14 22.72
CA ASN A 694 10.30 -6.23 23.41
C ASN A 694 11.01 -5.59 24.60
N ILE A 695 11.61 -4.42 24.39
CA ILE A 695 12.23 -3.65 25.48
C ILE A 695 11.11 -2.94 26.24
N ASN A 696 10.46 -3.66 27.15
CA ASN A 696 9.37 -3.13 27.99
C ASN A 696 9.85 -2.19 29.10
N HIS A 697 11.16 -2.14 29.34
CA HIS A 697 11.81 -1.24 30.31
C HIS A 697 12.98 -0.53 29.63
N PRO A 698 13.13 0.80 29.82
CA PRO A 698 14.25 1.53 29.26
C PRO A 698 15.59 0.94 29.77
N LEU A 699 16.60 0.92 28.89
CA LEU A 699 17.94 0.41 29.18
C LEU A 699 18.54 1.05 30.44
N GLU A 700 19.41 0.34 31.15
CA GLU A 700 20.06 0.90 32.34
C GLU A 700 21.09 1.97 31.95
N GLU A 701 21.21 3.03 32.76
CA GLU A 701 22.11 4.16 32.50
C GLU A 701 23.58 3.72 32.32
N LYS A 702 24.01 2.64 32.98
CA LYS A 702 25.35 2.07 32.84
C LYS A 702 25.63 1.51 31.44
N GLU A 703 24.62 0.91 30.80
CA GLU A 703 24.76 0.33 29.46
C GLU A 703 24.98 1.45 28.42
N TRP A 704 24.24 2.55 28.56
CA TRP A 704 24.40 3.77 27.77
C TRP A 704 25.79 4.41 27.91
N LEU A 705 26.32 4.47 29.14
CA LEU A 705 27.59 5.13 29.44
C LEU A 705 28.80 4.47 28.76
N GLN A 706 28.80 3.15 28.64
CA GLN A 706 29.92 2.38 28.10
C GLN A 706 29.84 2.17 26.58
N SER A 707 28.71 2.55 25.97
CA SER A 707 28.43 2.27 24.56
C SER A 707 29.06 3.30 23.62
N GLN A 708 29.72 2.80 22.58
CA GLN A 708 30.19 3.57 21.42
C GLN A 708 29.21 3.50 20.25
N LYS A 709 28.48 2.39 20.10
CA LYS A 709 27.44 2.22 19.08
C LYS A 709 26.26 1.46 19.67
N ILE A 710 25.06 1.96 19.41
CA ILE A 710 23.83 1.37 19.92
C ILE A 710 22.91 1.05 18.75
N SER A 711 22.38 -0.17 18.75
CA SER A 711 21.31 -0.58 17.84
C SER A 711 20.14 -1.17 18.63
N LEU A 712 19.00 -0.51 18.54
CA LEU A 712 17.71 -0.92 19.12
C LEU A 712 16.65 -1.03 18.02
N MET A 713 17.07 -1.48 16.83
CA MET A 713 16.19 -1.71 15.69
C MET A 713 15.12 -2.73 16.02
N LYS A 714 13.89 -2.53 15.53
CA LYS A 714 12.78 -3.49 15.69
C LYS A 714 12.52 -3.91 17.14
N SER A 715 12.75 -3.02 18.10
CA SER A 715 12.66 -3.36 19.54
C SER A 715 11.32 -2.99 20.17
N ASN A 716 10.31 -2.71 19.34
CA ASN A 716 8.97 -2.25 19.75
C ASN A 716 9.01 -1.11 20.79
N LEU A 717 10.02 -0.24 20.69
CA LEU A 717 10.21 0.85 21.63
C LEU A 717 9.05 1.83 21.56
N CYS A 718 8.46 2.12 22.71
CA CYS A 718 7.43 3.15 22.88
C CYS A 718 7.91 4.32 23.75
N ASN A 719 8.81 4.07 24.71
CA ASN A 719 9.35 5.06 25.64
C ASN A 719 10.89 5.02 25.67
N LEU A 720 11.50 6.17 25.89
CA LEU A 720 12.95 6.35 25.99
C LEU A 720 13.32 6.93 27.37
N LEU A 721 14.56 6.72 27.82
CA LEU A 721 15.09 7.43 28.99
C LEU A 721 15.02 8.95 28.77
N GLU A 722 14.82 9.72 29.83
CA GLU A 722 14.73 11.17 29.69
C GLU A 722 16.06 11.80 29.26
N ARG A 723 17.17 11.40 29.89
CA ARG A 723 18.53 11.94 29.68
C ARG A 723 19.61 10.85 29.77
N PRO A 724 19.76 9.98 28.75
CA PRO A 724 20.81 8.96 28.76
C PRO A 724 22.21 9.60 28.66
N ASN A 725 23.14 9.19 29.53
CA ASN A 725 24.51 9.66 29.49
C ASN A 725 25.35 8.79 28.53
N CYS A 726 25.73 9.33 27.36
CA CYS A 726 26.47 8.60 26.32
C CYS A 726 27.45 9.49 25.55
N SER A 727 28.42 10.08 26.25
CA SER A 727 29.36 11.04 25.63
C SER A 727 30.22 10.45 24.50
N THR A 728 30.43 9.13 24.48
CA THR A 728 31.24 8.41 23.48
C THR A 728 30.44 7.84 22.31
N LEU A 729 29.11 7.94 22.32
CA LEU A 729 28.25 7.32 21.33
C LEU A 729 28.43 7.97 19.95
N SER A 730 28.78 7.17 18.93
CA SER A 730 28.96 7.61 17.54
C SER A 730 27.81 7.19 16.63
N THR A 731 27.17 6.06 16.90
CA THR A 731 26.03 5.53 16.11
C THR A 731 24.84 5.23 17.02
N LEU A 732 23.65 5.68 16.62
CA LEU A 732 22.38 5.28 17.22
C LEU A 732 21.38 4.85 16.14
N LEU A 733 21.04 3.56 16.13
CA LEU A 733 20.12 2.93 15.18
C LEU A 733 18.79 2.58 15.89
N LEU A 734 17.70 3.26 15.53
CA LEU A 734 16.36 3.11 16.12
C LEU A 734 15.29 2.80 15.06
N GLN A 735 15.68 2.46 13.84
CA GLN A 735 14.77 2.21 12.74
C GLN A 735 13.83 1.01 12.99
N GLU A 736 12.69 1.03 12.30
CA GLU A 736 11.63 0.01 12.39
C GLU A 736 11.00 -0.13 13.79
N ASN A 737 11.14 0.89 14.65
CA ASN A 737 10.36 1.02 15.90
C ASN A 737 9.04 1.71 15.61
N HIS A 738 8.07 0.96 15.08
CA HIS A 738 6.79 1.52 14.65
C HIS A 738 5.97 2.14 15.78
N GLN A 739 6.25 1.89 17.06
CA GLN A 739 5.50 2.50 18.18
C GLN A 739 6.13 3.80 18.70
N LEU A 740 7.38 4.09 18.31
CA LEU A 740 8.11 5.26 18.78
C LEU A 740 7.54 6.53 18.15
N ALA A 741 6.84 7.35 18.94
CA ALA A 741 6.12 8.52 18.47
C ALA A 741 6.69 9.86 18.95
N MET A 742 7.42 9.87 20.07
CA MET A 742 7.98 11.09 20.67
C MET A 742 9.33 10.79 21.33
N PHE A 743 10.14 11.83 21.47
CA PHE A 743 11.37 11.82 22.25
C PHE A 743 11.24 12.79 23.43
N PRO A 744 11.81 12.45 24.61
CA PRO A 744 12.06 13.45 25.64
C PRO A 744 12.96 14.55 25.08
N ASP A 745 12.60 15.81 25.35
CA ASP A 745 13.35 16.97 24.84
C ASP A 745 14.85 16.93 25.15
N PRO A 746 15.32 16.47 26.34
CA PRO A 746 16.74 16.45 26.67
C PRO A 746 17.46 15.14 26.29
N PHE A 747 16.83 14.24 25.54
CA PHE A 747 17.37 12.92 25.20
C PHE A 747 18.78 12.95 24.58
N PHE A 748 19.06 13.92 23.71
CA PHE A 748 20.33 14.01 23.00
C PHE A 748 21.36 14.92 23.69
N GLU A 749 21.05 15.55 24.83
CA GLU A 749 21.92 16.54 25.49
C GLU A 749 23.32 16.00 25.80
N CYS A 750 23.46 14.70 26.09
CA CYS A 750 24.75 14.10 26.46
C CYS A 750 25.47 13.37 25.29
N MET A 751 24.93 13.40 24.06
CA MET A 751 25.42 12.59 22.93
C MET A 751 26.33 13.36 21.96
N HIS A 752 27.21 14.23 22.47
CA HIS A 752 28.01 15.17 21.66
C HIS A 752 28.90 14.52 20.57
N SER A 753 29.24 13.24 20.70
CA SER A 753 30.05 12.49 19.72
C SER A 753 29.24 11.83 18.60
N LEU A 754 27.91 11.95 18.62
CA LEU A 754 27.03 11.23 17.71
C LEU A 754 27.26 11.69 16.26
N ARG A 755 27.47 10.71 15.37
CA ARG A 755 27.72 10.91 13.93
C ARG A 755 26.57 10.39 13.09
N ILE A 756 25.90 9.32 13.51
CA ILE A 756 24.83 8.68 12.75
C ILE A 756 23.63 8.49 13.66
N LEU A 757 22.49 9.00 13.21
CA LEU A 757 21.19 8.77 13.82
C LEU A 757 20.21 8.27 12.76
N ASP A 758 19.70 7.06 12.94
CA ASP A 758 18.69 6.46 12.08
C ASP A 758 17.37 6.22 12.83
N LEU A 759 16.33 6.94 12.44
CA LEU A 759 14.97 6.86 12.96
C LEU A 759 13.99 6.35 11.91
N SER A 760 14.48 5.74 10.82
CA SER A 760 13.63 5.37 9.68
C SER A 760 12.51 4.40 10.09
N TRP A 761 11.36 4.48 9.44
CA TRP A 761 10.18 3.62 9.70
C TRP A 761 9.59 3.75 11.13
N THR A 762 9.76 4.88 11.79
CA THR A 762 9.16 5.18 13.10
C THR A 762 7.89 6.05 12.99
N ARG A 763 7.15 6.22 14.09
CA ARG A 763 5.92 7.05 14.20
C ARG A 763 6.18 8.48 14.68
N ILE A 764 7.44 8.91 14.69
CA ILE A 764 7.83 10.19 15.29
C ILE A 764 7.06 11.35 14.66
N LYS A 765 6.53 12.24 15.51
CA LYS A 765 5.78 13.42 15.06
C LYS A 765 6.64 14.68 14.97
N SER A 766 7.61 14.78 15.86
CA SER A 766 8.56 15.88 15.95
C SER A 766 9.90 15.37 16.47
N LEU A 767 10.95 16.16 16.23
CA LEU A 767 12.30 15.92 16.73
C LEU A 767 12.59 16.86 17.91
N PRO A 768 13.21 16.38 19.01
CA PRO A 768 13.42 17.16 20.22
C PRO A 768 14.46 18.28 20.00
N SER A 769 14.37 19.35 20.78
CA SER A 769 15.27 20.51 20.68
C SER A 769 16.75 20.15 20.88
N SER A 770 17.06 19.18 21.76
CA SER A 770 18.43 18.72 22.02
C SER A 770 19.13 18.09 20.81
N LEU A 771 18.39 17.52 19.84
CA LEU A 771 18.97 16.89 18.64
C LEU A 771 19.79 17.90 17.82
N TRP A 772 19.36 19.15 17.79
CA TRP A 772 19.98 20.21 17.00
C TRP A 772 21.30 20.72 17.62
N THR A 773 21.64 20.29 18.83
CA THR A 773 22.92 20.59 19.48
C THR A 773 24.05 19.65 19.05
N LEU A 774 23.73 18.59 18.29
CA LEU A 774 24.66 17.54 17.86
C LEU A 774 25.56 17.98 16.70
N VAL A 775 26.50 18.89 16.97
CA VAL A 775 27.38 19.50 15.96
C VAL A 775 28.28 18.50 15.20
N ASN A 776 28.48 17.28 15.72
CA ASN A 776 29.26 16.22 15.07
C ASN A 776 28.43 15.28 14.19
N LEU A 777 27.11 15.47 14.11
CA LEU A 777 26.23 14.61 13.34
C LEU A 777 26.56 14.70 11.84
N ARG A 778 26.72 13.55 11.20
CA ARG A 778 27.10 13.38 9.78
C ARG A 778 25.98 12.74 8.96
N GLY A 779 25.15 11.89 9.55
CA GLY A 779 23.99 11.28 8.89
C GLY A 779 22.75 11.34 9.77
N LEU A 780 21.66 11.86 9.20
CA LEU A 780 20.33 11.89 9.81
C LEU A 780 19.32 11.22 8.87
N TYR A 781 18.82 10.06 9.30
CA TYR A 781 17.90 9.24 8.52
C TYR A 781 16.51 9.24 9.17
N LEU A 782 15.53 9.72 8.41
CA LEU A 782 14.14 9.96 8.81
C LEU A 782 13.20 9.38 7.75
N LYS A 783 13.67 8.36 7.01
CA LYS A 783 12.92 7.74 5.93
C LYS A 783 11.66 7.08 6.46
N ASP A 784 10.52 7.26 5.79
CA ASP A 784 9.23 6.67 6.19
C ASP A 784 8.86 6.99 7.66
N CYS A 785 9.25 8.17 8.18
CA CYS A 785 8.75 8.73 9.44
C CYS A 785 7.38 9.38 9.20
N TRP A 786 6.32 8.60 9.29
CA TRP A 786 4.99 8.93 8.78
C TRP A 786 4.21 9.96 9.59
N GLY A 787 4.61 10.21 10.84
CA GLY A 787 4.07 11.29 11.66
C GLY A 787 4.82 12.62 11.51
N LEU A 788 5.98 12.65 10.85
CA LEU A 788 6.86 13.82 10.82
C LEU A 788 6.35 14.83 9.80
N GLU A 789 5.78 15.94 10.29
CA GLU A 789 5.11 16.96 9.46
C GLU A 789 6.04 18.10 9.02
N GLU A 790 7.07 18.39 9.81
CA GLU A 790 7.98 19.50 9.57
C GLU A 790 9.42 19.20 9.97
N LEU A 791 10.36 19.85 9.28
CA LEU A 791 11.76 19.95 9.67
C LEU A 791 11.98 21.37 10.20
N PRO A 792 12.37 21.55 11.48
CA PRO A 792 12.48 22.88 12.07
C PRO A 792 13.75 23.62 11.62
N SER A 793 13.77 24.95 11.72
CA SER A 793 14.90 25.81 11.29
C SER A 793 16.21 25.54 12.04
N GLN A 794 16.12 24.96 13.24
CA GLN A 794 17.24 24.50 14.06
C GLN A 794 18.09 23.41 13.39
N VAL A 795 17.72 22.91 12.20
CA VAL A 795 18.58 22.06 11.39
C VAL A 795 19.87 22.78 10.93
N GLY A 796 19.84 24.09 10.69
CA GLY A 796 20.97 24.86 10.13
C GLY A 796 22.31 24.73 10.89
N PRO A 797 22.30 24.75 12.24
CA PRO A 797 23.49 24.49 13.06
C PRO A 797 24.24 23.17 12.81
N LEU A 798 23.63 22.14 12.20
CA LEU A 798 24.25 20.83 11.95
C LEU A 798 25.25 20.85 10.78
N ARG A 799 26.26 21.72 10.84
CA ARG A 799 27.20 22.01 9.74
C ARG A 799 28.11 20.84 9.34
N GLN A 800 28.16 19.76 10.13
CA GLN A 800 28.90 18.53 9.81
C GLN A 800 28.06 17.50 9.04
N LEU A 801 26.76 17.76 8.88
CA LEU A 801 25.84 16.83 8.24
C LEU A 801 26.23 16.63 6.77
N LYS A 802 26.43 15.37 6.38
CA LYS A 802 26.73 14.92 5.02
C LYS A 802 25.53 14.25 4.36
N VAL A 803 24.67 13.60 5.14
CA VAL A 803 23.48 12.91 4.64
C VAL A 803 22.26 13.35 5.43
N LEU A 804 21.22 13.81 4.73
CA LEU A 804 19.89 14.07 5.26
C LEU A 804 18.86 13.32 4.42
N HIS A 805 18.23 12.30 5.03
CA HIS A 805 17.25 11.46 4.34
C HIS A 805 15.86 11.60 4.95
N LEU A 806 14.99 12.36 4.30
CA LEU A 806 13.59 12.66 4.63
C LEU A 806 12.65 12.04 3.58
N GLY A 807 12.99 10.84 3.09
CA GLY A 807 12.31 10.21 1.97
C GLY A 807 11.24 9.22 2.42
N GLY A 808 10.58 8.59 1.47
CA GLY A 808 9.46 7.68 1.75
C GLY A 808 8.23 8.42 2.23
N ASN A 809 7.36 7.75 2.99
CA ASN A 809 6.05 8.24 3.39
C ASN A 809 6.07 9.21 4.58
N THR A 810 6.85 10.28 4.53
CA THR A 810 6.79 11.35 5.54
C THR A 810 5.60 12.29 5.29
N ALA A 811 5.24 13.10 6.29
CA ALA A 811 4.24 14.16 6.16
C ALA A 811 4.89 15.54 5.90
N ILE A 812 6.16 15.56 5.47
CA ILE A 812 6.92 16.80 5.27
C ILE A 812 6.35 17.60 4.11
N LYS A 813 6.03 18.87 4.39
CA LYS A 813 5.41 19.78 3.43
C LYS A 813 6.42 20.65 2.67
N TYR A 814 7.42 21.17 3.38
CA TYR A 814 8.42 22.10 2.86
C TYR A 814 9.75 21.95 3.62
N LEU A 815 10.84 22.43 3.02
CA LEU A 815 12.15 22.56 3.68
C LEU A 815 12.31 23.96 4.30
N PRO A 816 12.93 24.08 5.49
CA PRO A 816 13.32 25.38 6.04
C PRO A 816 14.52 25.96 5.28
N ARG A 817 14.66 27.29 5.24
CA ARG A 817 15.76 27.99 4.51
C ARG A 817 17.13 27.63 5.08
N GLU A 818 17.17 27.27 6.35
CA GLU A 818 18.34 26.88 7.12
C GLU A 818 18.94 25.55 6.64
N VAL A 819 18.23 24.74 5.84
CA VAL A 819 18.86 23.61 5.11
C VAL A 819 20.03 24.11 4.26
N GLY A 820 19.97 25.34 3.73
CA GLY A 820 21.07 25.95 2.98
C GLY A 820 22.32 26.26 3.82
N GLU A 821 22.28 26.12 5.15
CA GLU A 821 23.45 26.25 6.03
C GLU A 821 24.24 24.93 6.18
N LEU A 822 23.68 23.81 5.70
CA LEU A 822 24.31 22.49 5.71
C LEU A 822 25.39 22.38 4.61
N THR A 823 26.41 23.23 4.67
CA THR A 823 27.39 23.38 3.58
C THR A 823 28.27 22.15 3.32
N ARG A 824 28.25 21.16 4.22
CA ARG A 824 28.94 19.85 4.05
C ARG A 824 28.03 18.74 3.53
N LEU A 825 26.76 19.05 3.23
CA LEU A 825 25.78 18.08 2.76
C LEU A 825 26.19 17.55 1.38
N LYS A 826 26.29 16.22 1.27
CA LYS A 826 26.59 15.49 0.04
C LYS A 826 25.37 14.74 -0.50
N ARG A 827 24.43 14.35 0.37
CA ARG A 827 23.20 13.63 -0.02
C ARG A 827 21.98 14.24 0.65
N LEU A 828 21.01 14.67 -0.15
CA LEU A 828 19.72 15.18 0.28
C LEU A 828 18.59 14.42 -0.41
N ILE A 829 17.77 13.71 0.36
CA ILE A 829 16.59 13.00 -0.15
C ILE A 829 15.36 13.52 0.58
N VAL A 830 14.37 14.01 -0.15
CA VAL A 830 13.14 14.57 0.41
C VAL A 830 11.93 14.07 -0.35
N GLY A 831 11.08 13.34 0.36
CA GLY A 831 9.76 12.92 -0.10
C GLY A 831 8.70 13.80 0.52
N PHE A 832 8.15 14.73 -0.26
CA PHE A 832 7.12 15.66 0.21
C PHE A 832 5.75 15.01 0.24
N GLN A 833 4.92 15.38 1.22
CA GLN A 833 3.52 15.00 1.27
C GLN A 833 2.75 15.58 0.08
N ASN A 834 1.86 14.78 -0.51
CA ASN A 834 0.93 15.26 -1.53
C ASN A 834 -0.04 16.31 -0.94
N ARG A 835 -0.33 17.35 -1.72
CA ARG A 835 -1.36 18.33 -1.36
C ARG A 835 -2.74 17.71 -1.61
N ILE A 836 -3.67 17.89 -0.68
CA ILE A 836 -5.06 17.46 -0.82
C ILE A 836 -5.94 18.70 -0.73
N CYS A 837 -6.12 19.42 -1.84
CA CYS A 837 -7.03 20.56 -1.91
C CYS A 837 -8.50 20.09 -1.93
N TYR A 838 -9.22 20.30 -0.83
CA TYR A 838 -10.69 20.35 -0.84
C TYR A 838 -11.12 21.79 -1.20
N GLN A 839 -12.15 21.97 -2.03
CA GLN A 839 -12.58 23.28 -2.57
C GLN A 839 -13.19 24.27 -1.55
N ASN A 840 -12.85 24.16 -0.27
CA ASN A 840 -13.19 25.17 0.74
C ASN A 840 -11.87 25.68 1.35
N ASP A 841 -11.42 26.85 0.89
CA ASP A 841 -10.19 27.51 1.33
C ASP A 841 -10.32 28.08 2.75
N ASP A 842 -9.80 27.35 3.73
CA ASP A 842 -9.37 27.91 5.02
C ASP A 842 -8.11 28.78 4.81
N GLU A 843 -7.84 29.72 5.73
CA GLU A 843 -6.63 30.59 5.70
C GLU A 843 -5.32 29.78 5.70
N ASP A 844 -5.28 28.63 6.37
CA ASP A 844 -4.12 27.72 6.38
C ASP A 844 -3.85 27.11 4.99
N THR A 845 -4.89 26.86 4.19
CA THR A 845 -4.77 26.35 2.82
C THR A 845 -4.17 27.42 1.90
N LYS A 846 -4.46 28.71 2.13
CA LYS A 846 -3.85 29.83 1.38
C LYS A 846 -2.37 30.02 1.72
N GLU A 847 -1.97 29.93 2.99
CA GLU A 847 -0.56 30.03 3.37
C GLU A 847 0.26 28.83 2.86
N TRP A 848 -0.32 27.63 2.89
CA TRP A 848 0.28 26.41 2.34
C TRP A 848 0.42 26.45 0.82
N ASN A 849 -0.52 27.11 0.12
CA ASN A 849 -0.47 27.33 -1.33
C ASN A 849 0.53 28.43 -1.75
N MET A 850 0.98 29.28 -0.82
CA MET A 850 1.95 30.36 -1.08
C MET A 850 3.41 30.01 -0.80
N LYS A 851 3.69 28.95 -0.01
CA LYS A 851 5.06 28.52 0.32
C LYS A 851 5.60 27.50 -0.69
N LEU A 852 6.79 27.77 -1.21
CA LEU A 852 7.55 26.84 -2.03
C LEU A 852 7.96 25.61 -1.21
N ARG A 853 7.80 24.41 -1.79
CA ARG A 853 8.28 23.16 -1.17
C ARG A 853 9.78 23.23 -0.89
N VAL A 854 10.52 23.83 -1.82
CA VAL A 854 11.94 24.16 -1.68
C VAL A 854 12.08 25.68 -1.83
N PRO A 855 12.33 26.42 -0.74
CA PRO A 855 12.61 27.84 -0.84
C PRO A 855 13.82 28.13 -1.73
N THR A 856 13.74 29.19 -2.54
CA THR A 856 14.82 29.63 -3.42
C THR A 856 16.06 30.05 -2.61
N GLY A 857 17.23 29.83 -3.20
CA GLY A 857 18.54 30.14 -2.64
C GLY A 857 19.08 29.10 -1.65
N ILE A 858 18.39 27.95 -1.48
CA ILE A 858 18.90 26.83 -0.67
C ILE A 858 19.91 26.01 -1.47
N ILE A 859 19.52 25.54 -2.66
CA ILE A 859 20.31 24.59 -3.46
C ILE A 859 21.71 25.16 -3.82
N PRO A 860 21.86 26.43 -4.25
CA PRO A 860 23.17 26.97 -4.63
C PRO A 860 24.18 27.06 -3.47
N LYS A 861 23.70 27.04 -2.22
CA LYS A 861 24.56 27.03 -1.03
C LYS A 861 25.14 25.64 -0.73
N LEU A 862 24.54 24.59 -1.28
CA LEU A 862 24.94 23.19 -1.07
C LEU A 862 25.94 22.75 -2.14
N GLN A 863 27.09 23.43 -2.22
CA GLN A 863 28.06 23.23 -3.31
C GLN A 863 28.70 21.84 -3.33
N LEU A 864 28.73 21.13 -2.21
CA LEU A 864 29.26 19.76 -2.09
C LEU A 864 28.23 18.67 -2.36
N LEU A 865 27.01 19.03 -2.80
CA LEU A 865 25.94 18.08 -3.03
C LEU A 865 26.25 17.18 -4.23
N GLU A 866 26.24 15.87 -3.98
CA GLU A 866 26.50 14.82 -4.97
C GLU A 866 25.22 14.06 -5.33
N GLU A 867 24.32 13.86 -4.36
CA GLU A 867 23.04 13.18 -4.58
C GLU A 867 21.86 14.05 -4.12
N LEU A 868 20.94 14.35 -5.04
CA LEU A 868 19.72 15.09 -4.74
C LEU A 868 18.48 14.33 -5.24
N SER A 869 17.52 14.12 -4.34
CA SER A 869 16.22 13.54 -4.68
C SER A 869 15.11 14.39 -4.09
N LEU A 870 14.29 14.96 -4.97
CA LEU A 870 13.13 15.78 -4.62
C LEU A 870 11.92 15.20 -5.33
N TYR A 871 10.98 14.64 -4.55
CA TYR A 871 9.78 14.03 -5.11
C TYR A 871 8.58 14.18 -4.17
N VAL A 872 7.39 14.04 -4.74
CA VAL A 872 6.13 14.05 -3.99
C VAL A 872 5.64 12.62 -3.84
N VAL A 873 5.30 12.25 -2.61
CA VAL A 873 4.79 10.93 -2.25
C VAL A 873 3.29 10.90 -2.51
N VAL A 874 2.87 10.18 -3.54
CA VAL A 874 1.46 10.03 -3.89
C VAL A 874 0.88 8.85 -3.09
N LYS A 875 -0.24 9.01 -2.39
CA LYS A 875 -1.05 7.90 -1.86
C LYS A 875 -2.43 8.01 -2.50
N ASN A 876 -2.75 7.14 -3.48
CA ASN A 876 -3.99 7.07 -4.28
C ASN A 876 -4.07 7.92 -5.58
N VAL A 877 -4.93 7.46 -6.51
CA VAL A 877 -5.07 7.82 -7.95
C VAL A 877 -5.66 9.22 -8.22
N ARG A 878 -5.45 10.21 -7.35
CA ARG A 878 -5.87 11.59 -7.64
C ARG A 878 -4.76 12.54 -7.28
N VAL A 879 -3.97 12.90 -8.28
CA VAL A 879 -2.98 13.96 -8.18
C VAL A 879 -3.64 15.27 -8.62
N GLU A 880 -3.35 16.33 -7.86
CA GLU A 880 -3.65 17.72 -8.20
C GLU A 880 -3.08 18.14 -9.55
N LYS A 881 -3.62 19.24 -10.07
CA LYS A 881 -3.21 19.87 -11.32
C LYS A 881 -1.75 20.34 -11.34
N GLU A 882 -1.12 20.50 -10.18
CA GLU A 882 0.19 21.17 -10.03
C GLU A 882 0.98 20.53 -8.86
N GLN A 883 1.68 19.40 -9.08
CA GLN A 883 2.56 18.79 -8.06
C GLN A 883 3.65 19.77 -7.59
N TRP A 884 4.08 20.60 -8.54
CA TRP A 884 5.00 21.71 -8.42
C TRP A 884 4.42 22.87 -9.26
N ASP A 885 4.55 24.10 -8.79
CA ASP A 885 4.23 25.29 -9.58
C ASP A 885 5.33 25.53 -10.62
N ASP A 886 4.96 25.59 -11.90
CA ASP A 886 5.90 25.67 -13.03
C ASP A 886 6.95 26.78 -12.85
N ALA A 887 6.51 27.96 -12.38
CA ALA A 887 7.39 29.12 -12.17
C ALA A 887 8.49 28.87 -11.13
N SER A 888 8.21 28.07 -10.10
CA SER A 888 9.18 27.79 -9.04
C SER A 888 10.12 26.66 -9.42
N MET A 889 9.64 25.71 -10.23
CA MET A 889 10.51 24.68 -10.79
C MET A 889 11.51 25.25 -11.79
N GLU A 890 11.14 26.26 -12.57
CA GLU A 890 12.10 26.96 -13.44
C GLU A 890 13.25 27.59 -12.62
N VAL A 891 12.94 28.19 -11.46
CA VAL A 891 13.97 28.73 -10.55
C VAL A 891 14.80 27.61 -9.92
N VAL A 892 14.17 26.52 -9.45
CA VAL A 892 14.88 25.37 -8.89
C VAL A 892 15.82 24.76 -9.93
N VAL A 893 15.38 24.63 -11.19
CA VAL A 893 16.21 24.11 -12.29
C VAL A 893 17.44 24.99 -12.54
N GLU A 894 17.29 26.31 -12.50
CA GLU A 894 18.42 27.23 -12.58
C GLU A 894 19.41 27.03 -11.42
N GLU A 895 18.89 26.84 -10.20
CA GLU A 895 19.72 26.54 -9.03
C GLU A 895 20.45 25.18 -9.15
N LEU A 896 19.80 24.17 -9.73
CA LEU A 896 20.39 22.86 -10.00
C LEU A 896 21.55 22.95 -10.99
N CYS A 897 21.49 23.83 -12.00
CA CYS A 897 22.56 24.03 -12.96
C CYS A 897 23.88 24.51 -12.32
N GLY A 898 23.77 25.19 -11.17
CA GLY A 898 24.91 25.71 -10.42
C GLY A 898 25.72 24.66 -9.65
N LEU A 899 25.20 23.44 -9.47
CA LEU A 899 25.87 22.37 -8.73
C LEU A 899 26.99 21.75 -9.58
N GLU A 900 28.17 21.56 -9.00
CA GLU A 900 29.39 21.09 -9.71
C GLU A 900 29.74 19.62 -9.46
N HIS A 901 29.15 19.01 -8.43
CA HIS A 901 29.52 17.68 -7.95
C HIS A 901 28.39 16.65 -8.05
N LEU A 902 27.27 17.00 -8.70
CA LEU A 902 26.08 16.16 -8.74
C LEU A 902 26.35 14.89 -9.58
N THR A 903 26.26 13.73 -8.94
CA THR A 903 26.37 12.39 -9.56
C THR A 903 25.03 11.64 -9.58
N PHE A 904 24.06 12.07 -8.77
CA PHE A 904 22.69 11.55 -8.80
C PHE A 904 21.67 12.68 -8.66
N LEU A 905 20.70 12.69 -9.57
CA LEU A 905 19.56 13.59 -9.52
C LEU A 905 18.27 12.83 -9.77
N ASP A 906 17.34 13.03 -8.85
CA ASP A 906 15.97 12.59 -8.95
C ASP A 906 15.05 13.79 -8.85
N ALA A 907 14.58 14.26 -10.00
CA ALA A 907 13.92 15.55 -10.17
C ALA A 907 12.73 15.47 -11.12
N TYR A 908 11.80 16.40 -10.91
CA TYR A 908 10.68 16.66 -11.79
C TYR A 908 11.00 17.89 -12.66
N PHE A 909 10.71 17.80 -13.95
CA PHE A 909 10.83 18.87 -14.93
C PHE A 909 9.43 19.12 -15.51
N PRO A 910 8.76 20.24 -15.21
CA PRO A 910 7.38 20.45 -15.64
C PRO A 910 7.24 20.54 -17.16
N LYS A 911 8.30 20.96 -17.84
CA LYS A 911 8.36 21.13 -19.29
C LYS A 911 9.65 20.53 -19.85
N VAL A 912 9.63 20.13 -21.12
CA VAL A 912 10.82 19.58 -21.80
C VAL A 912 11.93 20.64 -21.88
N GLU A 913 11.57 21.91 -22.03
CA GLU A 913 12.50 23.05 -22.06
C GLU A 913 13.28 23.18 -20.75
N CYS A 914 12.68 22.81 -19.60
CA CYS A 914 13.39 22.80 -18.31
C CYS A 914 14.48 21.72 -18.28
N LEU A 915 14.18 20.53 -18.82
CA LEU A 915 15.18 19.47 -18.96
C LEU A 915 16.27 19.89 -19.94
N GLU A 916 15.89 20.43 -21.10
CA GLU A 916 16.83 20.93 -22.12
C GLU A 916 17.76 22.00 -21.55
N HIS A 917 17.21 22.94 -20.77
CA HIS A 917 17.99 23.96 -20.07
C HIS A 917 18.98 23.34 -19.08
N PHE A 918 18.53 22.36 -18.28
CA PHE A 918 19.40 21.65 -17.35
C PHE A 918 20.54 20.90 -18.06
N LEU A 919 20.23 20.14 -19.11
CA LEU A 919 21.24 19.37 -19.86
C LEU A 919 22.32 20.27 -20.48
N ARG A 920 21.94 21.47 -20.96
CA ARG A 920 22.86 22.40 -21.62
C ARG A 920 23.69 23.27 -20.67
N HIS A 921 23.14 23.64 -19.52
CA HIS A 921 23.76 24.65 -18.65
C HIS A 921 24.28 24.08 -17.32
N SER A 922 23.94 22.82 -16.99
CA SER A 922 24.41 22.19 -15.76
C SER A 922 25.92 22.01 -15.77
N LYS A 923 26.60 22.54 -14.75
CA LYS A 923 28.04 22.33 -14.57
C LYS A 923 28.41 20.88 -14.26
N SER A 924 27.46 20.08 -13.76
CA SER A 924 27.66 18.66 -13.47
C SER A 924 27.51 17.76 -14.70
N VAL A 925 26.84 18.22 -15.76
CA VAL A 925 26.68 17.48 -17.02
C VAL A 925 27.77 17.95 -17.99
N LYS A 926 28.67 17.07 -18.42
CA LYS A 926 29.73 17.45 -19.37
C LYS A 926 29.20 17.34 -20.81
N PRO A 927 29.53 18.30 -21.71
CA PRO A 927 29.00 18.33 -23.09
C PRO A 927 29.33 17.11 -23.98
N THR A 928 30.28 16.27 -23.58
CA THR A 928 30.79 15.14 -24.38
C THR A 928 30.67 13.80 -23.65
N SER A 929 30.01 13.74 -22.49
CA SER A 929 29.83 12.50 -21.72
C SER A 929 28.36 12.11 -21.68
N SER A 930 28.09 10.80 -21.53
CA SER A 930 26.78 10.34 -21.07
C SER A 930 26.37 11.09 -19.80
N LEU A 931 25.05 11.19 -19.56
CA LEU A 931 24.50 11.63 -18.27
C LEU A 931 25.20 10.90 -17.11
N PHE A 932 25.11 11.47 -15.91
CA PHE A 932 25.67 10.84 -14.71
C PHE A 932 25.07 9.43 -14.48
N ARG A 933 25.84 8.56 -13.82
CA ARG A 933 25.61 7.10 -13.74
C ARG A 933 24.21 6.72 -13.24
N ARG A 934 23.57 7.61 -12.46
CA ARG A 934 22.27 7.36 -11.86
C ARG A 934 21.37 8.59 -11.95
N PHE A 935 20.17 8.49 -12.50
CA PHE A 935 19.20 9.57 -12.51
C PHE A 935 17.76 9.05 -12.52
N ARG A 936 16.83 9.86 -12.02
CA ARG A 936 15.40 9.60 -12.12
C ARG A 936 14.68 10.88 -12.53
N PHE A 937 14.46 11.02 -13.83
CA PHE A 937 13.79 12.18 -14.39
C PHE A 937 12.32 11.91 -14.63
N ARG A 938 11.53 12.93 -14.33
CA ARG A 938 10.08 12.95 -14.51
C ARG A 938 9.78 14.22 -15.30
N VAL A 939 9.36 14.09 -16.54
CA VAL A 939 9.24 15.22 -17.47
C VAL A 939 7.81 15.36 -17.95
N GLY A 940 7.28 16.58 -17.89
CA GLY A 940 5.98 16.97 -18.44
C GLY A 940 4.82 16.97 -17.43
N THR A 941 3.63 17.36 -17.89
CA THR A 941 2.50 17.78 -17.03
C THR A 941 1.82 16.60 -16.33
N GLU A 942 1.53 16.72 -15.03
CA GLU A 942 0.71 15.76 -14.25
C GLU A 942 1.07 14.27 -14.47
N ILE A 943 2.25 13.81 -14.02
CA ILE A 943 2.57 12.38 -14.05
C ILE A 943 1.67 11.61 -13.09
N ARG A 944 0.74 10.82 -13.64
CA ARG A 944 -0.25 10.02 -12.90
C ARG A 944 0.27 8.59 -12.71
N ASP A 945 0.13 8.07 -11.49
CA ASP A 945 0.35 6.64 -11.19
C ASP A 945 1.77 6.09 -11.49
N ILE A 946 2.80 6.55 -10.78
CA ILE A 946 4.11 5.86 -10.74
C ILE A 946 4.03 4.57 -9.86
N GLN A 947 3.01 4.46 -9.00
CA GLN A 947 2.87 3.36 -8.02
C GLN A 947 2.40 2.02 -8.59
N LEU A 948 1.87 1.99 -9.82
CA LEU A 948 1.49 0.74 -10.49
C LEU A 948 2.68 0.03 -11.15
N LEU A 949 3.85 0.68 -11.20
CA LEU A 949 5.08 0.06 -11.65
C LEU A 949 5.58 -0.89 -10.55
N PRO A 950 6.08 -2.10 -10.90
CA PRO A 950 6.74 -2.98 -9.95
C PRO A 950 7.83 -2.25 -9.14
N ARG A 951 8.08 -2.66 -7.90
CA ARG A 951 9.00 -1.94 -7.00
C ARG A 951 10.43 -1.90 -7.57
N GLU A 952 10.86 -2.96 -8.23
CA GLU A 952 12.15 -3.07 -8.91
C GLU A 952 12.30 -2.00 -10.00
N VAL A 953 11.18 -1.70 -10.65
CA VAL A 953 11.08 -0.65 -11.68
C VAL A 953 11.12 0.71 -11.03
N GLN A 954 10.47 0.91 -9.88
CA GLN A 954 10.48 2.17 -9.12
C GLN A 954 11.85 2.53 -8.53
N GLU A 955 12.73 1.55 -8.35
CA GLU A 955 14.07 1.69 -7.79
C GLU A 955 15.19 1.74 -8.85
N GLY A 956 14.87 1.53 -10.14
CA GLY A 956 15.84 1.58 -11.25
C GLY A 956 16.70 2.85 -11.30
N GLU A 957 18.00 2.65 -11.53
CA GLU A 957 19.04 3.68 -11.34
C GLU A 957 19.13 4.74 -12.45
N ARG A 958 18.73 4.44 -13.70
CA ARG A 958 18.75 5.37 -14.85
C ARG A 958 17.36 5.43 -15.50
N ARG A 959 16.44 6.19 -14.92
CA ARG A 959 15.03 6.25 -15.33
C ARG A 959 14.63 7.59 -15.93
N LEU A 960 13.85 7.52 -17.00
CA LEU A 960 13.03 8.62 -17.50
C LEU A 960 11.54 8.24 -17.48
N VAL A 961 10.72 9.08 -16.87
CA VAL A 961 9.26 9.07 -17.02
C VAL A 961 8.88 10.32 -17.80
N TYR A 962 8.22 10.14 -18.93
CA TYR A 962 7.81 11.23 -19.80
C TYR A 962 6.28 11.21 -19.97
N ASN A 963 5.66 12.35 -19.69
CA ASN A 963 4.25 12.60 -19.91
C ASN A 963 4.11 13.86 -20.77
N GLY A 964 3.89 13.72 -22.08
CA GLY A 964 3.82 14.88 -22.96
C GLY A 964 2.96 14.65 -24.18
N GLY A 965 2.12 15.65 -24.49
CA GLY A 965 1.79 16.00 -25.88
C GLY A 965 2.74 17.13 -26.32
N PHE A 966 3.11 17.15 -27.61
CA PHE A 966 4.18 17.98 -28.21
C PHE A 966 4.47 19.36 -27.57
N GLY A 967 5.72 19.52 -27.09
CA GLY A 967 6.52 20.75 -27.13
C GLY A 967 7.54 20.72 -28.29
N THR A 968 8.24 21.82 -28.56
CA THR A 968 8.97 22.05 -29.83
C THR A 968 10.33 21.34 -29.99
N SER A 969 10.81 20.53 -29.04
CA SER A 969 12.13 19.86 -29.14
C SER A 969 12.15 18.48 -28.48
N HIS A 970 12.22 17.40 -29.28
CA HIS A 970 12.40 16.02 -28.78
C HIS A 970 13.87 15.69 -28.45
N ALA A 971 14.80 16.59 -28.77
CA ALA A 971 16.23 16.33 -28.65
C ALA A 971 16.66 16.03 -27.20
N ALA A 972 16.15 16.76 -26.22
CA ALA A 972 16.47 16.53 -24.80
C ALA A 972 15.96 15.18 -24.28
N ILE A 973 14.76 14.77 -24.72
CA ILE A 973 14.19 13.45 -24.39
C ILE A 973 15.05 12.34 -25.02
N MET A 974 15.39 12.49 -26.31
CA MET A 974 16.25 11.57 -27.05
C MET A 974 17.64 11.41 -26.42
N GLU A 975 18.28 12.53 -26.07
CA GLU A 975 19.59 12.55 -25.39
C GLU A 975 19.54 11.85 -24.02
N THR A 976 18.45 12.07 -23.28
CA THR A 976 18.24 11.39 -21.98
C THR A 976 18.02 9.89 -22.17
N LEU A 977 17.19 9.50 -23.14
CA LEU A 977 16.89 8.11 -23.49
C LEU A 977 18.16 7.32 -23.83
N ALA A 978 19.12 7.93 -24.53
CA ALA A 978 20.41 7.32 -24.87
C ALA A 978 21.18 6.79 -23.65
N SER A 979 20.93 7.36 -22.46
CA SER A 979 21.55 6.94 -21.20
C SER A 979 20.59 6.18 -20.26
N CYS A 980 19.33 5.97 -20.64
CA CYS A 980 18.31 5.32 -19.80
C CYS A 980 18.39 3.80 -19.84
N SER A 981 18.22 3.16 -18.68
CA SER A 981 17.94 1.72 -18.59
C SER A 981 16.46 1.42 -18.41
N SER A 982 15.65 2.42 -18.04
CA SER A 982 14.23 2.30 -17.72
C SER A 982 13.47 3.51 -18.26
N PHE A 983 12.45 3.29 -19.08
CA PHE A 983 11.67 4.36 -19.72
C PHE A 983 10.18 4.13 -19.57
N CYS A 984 9.45 5.18 -19.16
CA CYS A 984 8.00 5.14 -19.08
C CYS A 984 7.38 6.31 -19.82
N LEU A 985 6.58 6.02 -20.86
CA LEU A 985 5.73 6.97 -21.56
C LEU A 985 4.31 6.89 -21.01
N GLN A 986 3.72 8.03 -20.63
CA GLN A 986 2.39 8.09 -20.03
C GLN A 986 1.53 9.20 -20.63
N ASP A 987 0.23 8.92 -20.79
CA ASP A 987 -0.82 9.89 -21.16
C ASP A 987 -0.49 10.72 -22.43
N ASP A 988 0.36 10.18 -23.31
CA ASP A 988 0.73 10.81 -24.59
C ASP A 988 -0.44 10.72 -25.58
N CYS A 989 -0.90 11.86 -26.06
CA CYS A 989 -2.06 11.95 -26.95
C CYS A 989 -1.70 12.17 -28.42
N THR A 990 -0.41 12.10 -28.78
CA THR A 990 0.08 12.57 -30.08
C THR A 990 1.00 11.58 -30.80
N THR A 991 1.87 10.89 -30.07
CA THR A 991 2.84 9.92 -30.58
C THR A 991 2.10 8.72 -31.16
N ARG A 992 2.31 8.45 -32.45
CA ARG A 992 1.72 7.28 -33.12
C ARG A 992 2.62 6.08 -33.07
N LYS A 993 3.94 6.31 -33.11
CA LYS A 993 4.98 5.28 -33.00
C LYS A 993 6.01 5.62 -31.94
N LEU A 994 6.42 4.63 -31.15
CA LEU A 994 7.50 4.82 -30.16
C LEU A 994 8.84 5.13 -30.86
N SER A 995 9.03 4.67 -32.11
CA SER A 995 10.20 4.98 -32.94
C SER A 995 10.40 6.48 -33.21
N GLU A 996 9.35 7.30 -33.12
CA GLU A 996 9.44 8.77 -33.26
C GLU A 996 10.35 9.39 -32.18
N LEU A 997 10.58 8.71 -31.05
CA LEU A 997 11.51 9.11 -30.00
C LEU A 997 12.96 8.66 -30.25
N GLY A 998 13.26 8.11 -31.43
CA GLY A 998 14.61 7.75 -31.88
C GLY A 998 15.09 6.39 -31.35
N LEU A 999 14.88 5.33 -32.15
CA LEU A 999 15.22 3.94 -31.79
C LEU A 999 16.71 3.71 -31.47
N ALA A 1000 17.60 4.39 -32.19
CA ALA A 1000 19.05 4.29 -31.96
C ALA A 1000 19.47 4.70 -30.54
N ASN A 1001 18.66 5.54 -29.87
CA ASN A 1001 18.92 6.02 -28.52
C ASN A 1001 18.35 5.10 -27.43
N MET A 1002 17.78 3.94 -27.76
CA MET A 1002 17.14 3.07 -26.77
C MET A 1002 17.86 1.73 -26.57
N ASN A 1003 19.09 1.58 -27.09
CA ASN A 1003 19.83 0.31 -27.03
C ASN A 1003 20.24 -0.11 -25.60
N GLU A 1004 20.36 0.83 -24.67
CA GLU A 1004 20.66 0.56 -23.25
C GLU A 1004 19.40 0.21 -22.43
N LEU A 1005 18.21 0.32 -23.03
CA LEU A 1005 16.95 0.16 -22.36
C LEU A 1005 16.71 -1.30 -22.00
N LYS A 1006 16.57 -1.57 -20.70
CA LYS A 1006 16.16 -2.88 -20.17
C LYS A 1006 14.67 -2.97 -19.96
N ASP A 1007 14.04 -1.84 -19.65
CA ASP A 1007 12.63 -1.83 -19.32
C ASP A 1007 11.86 -0.67 -19.94
N CYS A 1008 10.72 -0.99 -20.55
CA CYS A 1008 9.87 -0.01 -21.25
C CYS A 1008 8.40 -0.15 -20.83
N TRP A 1009 7.80 0.96 -20.39
CA TRP A 1009 6.37 1.06 -20.09
C TRP A 1009 5.70 2.10 -20.96
N VAL A 1010 4.60 1.73 -21.58
CA VAL A 1010 3.76 2.67 -22.33
C VAL A 1010 2.34 2.57 -21.78
N LYS A 1011 1.82 3.69 -21.26
CA LYS A 1011 0.53 3.71 -20.57
C LYS A 1011 -0.35 4.85 -21.08
N SER A 1012 -1.62 4.56 -21.34
CA SER A 1012 -2.65 5.56 -21.70
C SER A 1012 -2.29 6.41 -22.92
N CYS A 1013 -1.49 5.88 -23.85
CA CYS A 1013 -1.14 6.60 -25.08
C CYS A 1013 -2.21 6.33 -26.14
N GLU A 1014 -3.23 7.19 -26.22
CA GLU A 1014 -4.47 6.91 -26.96
C GLU A 1014 -4.29 6.84 -28.48
N LYS A 1015 -3.29 7.54 -29.03
CA LYS A 1015 -3.02 7.62 -30.47
C LYS A 1015 -1.95 6.65 -30.96
N MET A 1016 -1.38 5.85 -30.07
CA MET A 1016 -0.32 4.92 -30.43
C MET A 1016 -0.88 3.79 -31.30
N GLU A 1017 -0.45 3.76 -32.55
CA GLU A 1017 -0.90 2.78 -33.55
C GLU A 1017 0.04 1.56 -33.54
N THR A 1018 1.35 1.78 -33.48
CA THR A 1018 2.40 0.74 -33.44
C THR A 1018 3.57 1.19 -32.54
N LEU A 1019 4.43 0.28 -32.07
CA LEU A 1019 5.62 0.69 -31.31
C LEU A 1019 6.80 0.97 -32.24
N PHE A 1020 7.02 0.09 -33.21
CA PHE A 1020 8.24 0.06 -34.02
C PHE A 1020 7.93 -0.01 -35.51
N ASP A 1021 8.78 0.60 -36.32
CA ASP A 1021 8.78 0.47 -37.78
C ASP A 1021 9.95 -0.45 -38.17
N GLY A 1022 9.63 -1.60 -38.76
CA GLY A 1022 10.58 -2.60 -39.23
C GLY A 1022 11.18 -2.28 -40.60
N ASP A 1023 10.57 -1.35 -41.36
CA ASP A 1023 11.00 -0.94 -42.70
C ASP A 1023 11.80 0.38 -42.73
N GLU A 1024 12.01 1.03 -41.57
CA GLU A 1024 12.79 2.26 -41.51
C GLU A 1024 14.22 1.99 -42.01
N LYS A 1025 14.58 2.66 -43.11
CA LYS A 1025 15.88 2.63 -43.81
C LYS A 1025 17.03 3.22 -42.96
N GLN A 1026 17.17 2.80 -41.70
CA GLN A 1026 18.26 3.15 -40.81
C GLN A 1026 19.10 1.90 -40.50
N GLU A 1027 20.17 1.74 -41.28
CA GLU A 1027 21.47 1.16 -40.92
C GLU A 1027 21.51 0.09 -39.78
N ALA A 1028 21.53 -1.18 -40.20
CA ALA A 1028 22.37 -2.26 -39.66
C ALA A 1028 22.24 -2.71 -38.18
N CYS A 1029 21.35 -2.17 -37.34
CA CYS A 1029 21.31 -2.50 -35.90
C CYS A 1029 20.01 -3.18 -35.46
N ALA A 1030 20.13 -4.18 -34.58
CA ALA A 1030 19.01 -4.85 -33.92
C ALA A 1030 18.19 -3.87 -33.06
N LEU A 1031 16.87 -4.00 -33.06
CA LEU A 1031 15.96 -3.11 -32.33
C LEU A 1031 15.88 -3.50 -30.85
N LEU A 1032 16.20 -2.56 -29.96
CA LEU A 1032 16.17 -2.73 -28.50
C LEU A 1032 16.79 -4.07 -28.02
N PRO A 1033 18.07 -4.34 -28.34
CA PRO A 1033 18.69 -5.65 -28.11
C PRO A 1033 18.87 -6.01 -26.63
N ASN A 1034 18.75 -5.03 -25.73
CA ASN A 1034 18.87 -5.21 -24.29
C ASN A 1034 17.55 -5.15 -23.52
N LEU A 1035 16.41 -5.00 -24.20
CA LEU A 1035 15.11 -4.90 -23.53
C LEU A 1035 14.74 -6.25 -22.91
N GLU A 1036 14.53 -6.26 -21.60
CA GLU A 1036 14.15 -7.42 -20.80
C GLU A 1036 12.65 -7.42 -20.47
N ARG A 1037 12.03 -6.24 -20.29
CA ARG A 1037 10.61 -6.12 -19.91
C ARG A 1037 9.87 -5.05 -20.73
N LEU A 1038 8.73 -5.43 -21.32
CA LEU A 1038 7.86 -4.53 -22.10
C LEU A 1038 6.42 -4.59 -21.58
N TRP A 1039 5.89 -3.43 -21.18
CA TRP A 1039 4.57 -3.31 -20.56
C TRP A 1039 3.73 -2.25 -21.27
N LEU A 1040 2.65 -2.68 -21.89
CA LEU A 1040 1.74 -1.84 -22.66
C LEU A 1040 0.37 -1.84 -22.01
N CYS A 1041 -0.14 -0.66 -21.66
CA CYS A 1041 -1.37 -0.53 -20.89
C CYS A 1041 -2.26 0.58 -21.46
N ASN A 1042 -3.53 0.29 -21.70
CA ASN A 1042 -4.52 1.28 -22.14
C ASN A 1042 -4.09 1.98 -23.45
N LEU A 1043 -3.76 1.20 -24.47
CA LEU A 1043 -3.40 1.66 -25.81
C LEU A 1043 -4.52 1.29 -26.80
N PRO A 1044 -5.62 2.05 -26.86
CA PRO A 1044 -6.81 1.66 -27.59
C PRO A 1044 -6.60 1.56 -29.10
N GLU A 1045 -5.71 2.37 -29.69
CA GLU A 1045 -5.43 2.38 -31.14
C GLU A 1045 -4.31 1.42 -31.56
N LEU A 1046 -3.66 0.71 -30.64
CA LEU A 1046 -2.55 -0.18 -30.95
C LEU A 1046 -3.02 -1.36 -31.83
N ARG A 1047 -2.47 -1.49 -33.03
CA ARG A 1047 -2.85 -2.51 -34.03
C ARG A 1047 -1.82 -3.63 -34.16
N SER A 1048 -0.54 -3.33 -33.94
CA SER A 1048 0.57 -4.28 -33.98
C SER A 1048 1.69 -3.80 -33.05
N LEU A 1049 2.57 -4.71 -32.63
CA LEU A 1049 3.78 -4.33 -31.88
C LEU A 1049 4.82 -3.71 -32.81
N CYS A 1050 4.98 -4.25 -34.02
CA CYS A 1050 5.90 -3.76 -35.04
C CYS A 1050 5.19 -3.74 -36.40
N ASP A 1051 5.45 -2.72 -37.22
CA ASP A 1051 5.08 -2.72 -38.64
C ASP A 1051 6.25 -3.24 -39.48
N GLY A 1052 6.15 -4.42 -40.08
CA GLY A 1052 7.21 -5.00 -40.91
C GLY A 1052 8.17 -5.96 -40.18
N PRO A 1053 9.13 -6.57 -40.90
CA PRO A 1053 10.00 -7.61 -40.36
C PRO A 1053 11.04 -7.07 -39.37
N LEU A 1054 11.27 -7.79 -38.28
CA LEU A 1054 12.34 -7.47 -37.33
C LEU A 1054 13.70 -8.01 -37.79
N LEU A 1055 14.75 -7.19 -37.67
CA LEU A 1055 16.14 -7.63 -37.85
C LEU A 1055 16.53 -8.68 -36.80
N LEU A 1056 17.40 -9.62 -37.20
CA LEU A 1056 17.92 -10.68 -36.34
C LEU A 1056 18.59 -10.09 -35.08
N GLY A 1057 18.18 -10.56 -33.90
CA GLY A 1057 18.66 -10.05 -32.61
C GLY A 1057 17.80 -8.96 -31.97
N SER A 1058 16.79 -8.43 -32.68
CA SER A 1058 15.83 -7.48 -32.12
C SER A 1058 14.99 -8.12 -31.01
N LEU A 1059 14.83 -7.43 -29.88
CA LEU A 1059 14.10 -7.91 -28.70
C LEU A 1059 14.57 -9.29 -28.17
N SER A 1060 15.80 -9.71 -28.52
CA SER A 1060 16.31 -11.05 -28.22
C SER A 1060 16.45 -11.35 -26.73
N LYS A 1061 16.58 -10.32 -25.88
CA LYS A 1061 16.63 -10.41 -24.42
C LYS A 1061 15.28 -10.21 -23.73
N LEU A 1062 14.18 -10.03 -24.48
CA LEU A 1062 12.86 -9.78 -23.89
C LEU A 1062 12.40 -11.02 -23.12
N ARG A 1063 12.19 -10.88 -21.81
CA ARG A 1063 11.76 -11.94 -20.88
C ARG A 1063 10.30 -11.82 -20.50
N GLU A 1064 9.78 -10.60 -20.36
CA GLU A 1064 8.41 -10.37 -19.94
C GLU A 1064 7.68 -9.42 -20.90
N LEU A 1065 6.51 -9.85 -21.37
CA LEU A 1065 5.59 -9.01 -22.13
C LEU A 1065 4.23 -8.94 -21.42
N TYR A 1066 3.81 -7.72 -21.08
CA TYR A 1066 2.49 -7.43 -20.52
C TYR A 1066 1.68 -6.53 -21.44
N LEU A 1067 0.47 -6.96 -21.80
CA LEU A 1067 -0.48 -6.22 -22.62
C LEU A 1067 -1.79 -6.09 -21.85
N ARG A 1068 -2.25 -4.86 -21.63
CA ARG A 1068 -3.55 -4.61 -21.01
C ARG A 1068 -4.35 -3.54 -21.71
N LYS A 1069 -5.66 -3.78 -21.94
CA LYS A 1069 -6.57 -2.80 -22.56
C LYS A 1069 -6.05 -2.24 -23.90
N CYS A 1070 -5.46 -3.10 -24.73
CA CYS A 1070 -5.02 -2.78 -26.08
C CYS A 1070 -6.07 -3.26 -27.08
N ASN A 1071 -7.18 -2.52 -27.20
CA ASN A 1071 -8.42 -3.06 -27.75
C ASN A 1071 -8.44 -3.21 -29.27
N ASN A 1072 -7.66 -2.44 -30.04
CA ASN A 1072 -7.57 -2.62 -31.50
C ASN A 1072 -6.58 -3.71 -31.93
N LEU A 1073 -5.86 -4.31 -30.98
CA LEU A 1073 -4.93 -5.39 -31.26
C LEU A 1073 -5.73 -6.65 -31.59
N LYS A 1074 -5.66 -7.10 -32.84
CA LYS A 1074 -6.31 -8.35 -33.27
C LYS A 1074 -5.44 -9.57 -33.05
N LYS A 1075 -4.13 -9.40 -33.24
CA LYS A 1075 -3.11 -10.45 -33.12
C LYS A 1075 -1.91 -9.87 -32.38
N VAL A 1076 -1.28 -10.66 -31.50
CA VAL A 1076 -0.19 -10.16 -30.65
C VAL A 1076 1.15 -10.22 -31.38
N PHE A 1077 1.44 -11.32 -32.05
CA PHE A 1077 2.69 -11.56 -32.77
C PHE A 1077 2.42 -12.03 -34.19
N GLN A 1078 3.32 -11.64 -35.11
CA GLN A 1078 3.53 -12.37 -36.37
C GLN A 1078 4.57 -13.47 -36.15
N LEU A 1079 4.53 -14.55 -36.95
CA LEU A 1079 5.45 -15.70 -36.82
C LEU A 1079 6.93 -15.29 -36.90
N GLY A 1080 7.26 -14.35 -37.80
CA GLY A 1080 8.62 -13.79 -37.90
C GLY A 1080 9.10 -13.11 -36.61
N ILE A 1081 8.21 -12.42 -35.88
CA ILE A 1081 8.53 -11.70 -34.64
C ILE A 1081 8.73 -12.68 -33.48
N ILE A 1082 7.81 -13.62 -33.27
CA ILE A 1082 7.89 -14.56 -32.13
C ILE A 1082 9.16 -15.44 -32.21
N ARG A 1083 9.66 -15.74 -33.42
CA ARG A 1083 10.94 -16.44 -33.63
C ARG A 1083 12.14 -15.69 -33.08
N GLN A 1084 12.11 -14.36 -33.03
CA GLN A 1084 13.19 -13.52 -32.50
C GLN A 1084 13.14 -13.37 -30.97
N LEU A 1085 11.99 -13.62 -30.35
CA LEU A 1085 11.77 -13.49 -28.90
C LEU A 1085 12.28 -14.72 -28.12
N CYS A 1086 13.52 -15.13 -28.38
CA CYS A 1086 14.07 -16.38 -27.86
C CYS A 1086 14.17 -16.42 -26.33
N SER A 1087 14.23 -15.27 -25.64
CA SER A 1087 14.33 -15.19 -24.18
C SER A 1087 12.99 -14.99 -23.46
N LEU A 1088 11.86 -14.99 -24.18
CA LEU A 1088 10.57 -14.68 -23.57
C LEU A 1088 10.18 -15.78 -22.58
N GLU A 1089 9.97 -15.41 -21.32
CA GLU A 1089 9.61 -16.30 -20.21
C GLU A 1089 8.14 -16.16 -19.81
N THR A 1090 7.63 -14.93 -19.81
CA THR A 1090 6.28 -14.62 -19.32
C THR A 1090 5.51 -13.78 -20.34
N LEU A 1091 4.34 -14.27 -20.74
CA LEU A 1091 3.38 -13.55 -21.58
C LEU A 1091 2.09 -13.32 -20.81
N TRP A 1092 1.68 -12.07 -20.63
CA TRP A 1092 0.44 -11.72 -19.95
C TRP A 1092 -0.40 -10.75 -20.78
N VAL A 1093 -1.58 -11.20 -21.23
CA VAL A 1093 -2.55 -10.42 -22.00
C VAL A 1093 -3.86 -10.31 -21.23
N GLN A 1094 -4.32 -9.08 -20.96
CA GLN A 1094 -5.47 -8.82 -20.10
C GLN A 1094 -6.39 -7.74 -20.65
N ASP A 1095 -7.71 -7.94 -20.59
CA ASP A 1095 -8.72 -6.93 -20.97
C ASP A 1095 -8.54 -6.38 -22.41
N CYS A 1096 -7.98 -7.14 -23.35
CA CYS A 1096 -7.82 -6.75 -24.76
C CYS A 1096 -8.97 -7.35 -25.59
N SER A 1097 -9.98 -6.54 -25.92
CA SER A 1097 -11.27 -7.06 -26.38
C SER A 1097 -11.25 -7.74 -27.75
N ASN A 1098 -10.43 -7.26 -28.70
CA ASN A 1098 -10.49 -7.72 -30.09
C ASN A 1098 -9.37 -8.72 -30.45
N VAL A 1099 -8.58 -9.20 -29.47
CA VAL A 1099 -7.54 -10.20 -29.74
C VAL A 1099 -8.23 -11.51 -30.11
N GLU A 1100 -8.14 -11.89 -31.38
CA GLU A 1100 -8.71 -13.12 -31.95
C GLU A 1100 -7.71 -14.29 -31.85
N GLU A 1101 -6.42 -13.99 -32.03
CA GLU A 1101 -5.30 -14.94 -32.01
C GLU A 1101 -4.08 -14.34 -31.32
N ILE A 1102 -3.23 -15.16 -30.69
CA ILE A 1102 -1.97 -14.66 -30.10
C ILE A 1102 -0.87 -14.58 -31.16
N ILE A 1103 -0.71 -15.63 -31.97
CA ILE A 1103 0.32 -15.73 -33.01
C ILE A 1103 -0.36 -15.87 -34.38
N GLU A 1104 -0.13 -14.89 -35.25
CA GLU A 1104 -0.47 -14.90 -36.67
C GLU A 1104 0.54 -15.71 -37.48
N ILE A 1105 0.02 -16.53 -38.40
CA ILE A 1105 0.80 -17.21 -39.43
C ILE A 1105 0.19 -16.84 -40.77
N GLU A 1106 0.99 -16.26 -41.66
CA GLU A 1106 0.54 -15.89 -43.00
C GLU A 1106 0.61 -17.11 -43.97
N GLU A 1107 -0.33 -17.21 -44.92
CA GLU A 1107 -0.38 -18.32 -45.89
C GLU A 1107 0.89 -18.39 -46.78
N GLU A 1108 1.56 -17.25 -47.00
CA GLU A 1108 2.82 -17.15 -47.74
C GLU A 1108 4.01 -17.76 -46.97
N GLU A 1109 4.04 -17.65 -45.63
CA GLU A 1109 5.06 -18.27 -44.78
C GLU A 1109 4.92 -19.80 -44.75
N MET A 1110 3.71 -20.31 -44.95
CA MET A 1110 3.39 -21.74 -45.03
C MET A 1110 3.83 -22.37 -46.37
N SER A 1111 3.93 -21.56 -47.43
CA SER A 1111 4.21 -22.00 -48.81
C SER A 1111 5.67 -21.80 -49.26
N MET A 1112 6.50 -21.13 -48.45
CA MET A 1112 7.97 -21.07 -48.61
C MET A 1112 8.68 -22.42 -48.39
N SER A 1113 7.94 -23.52 -48.27
CA SER A 1113 8.45 -24.90 -48.19
C SER A 1113 8.87 -25.50 -49.54
N VAL A 1114 8.68 -24.82 -50.69
CA VAL A 1114 8.87 -25.48 -52.01
C VAL A 1114 9.75 -24.75 -53.04
N ALA A 1115 10.19 -23.50 -52.86
CA ALA A 1115 10.99 -22.84 -53.91
C ALA A 1115 12.04 -21.83 -53.42
N SER A 1116 13.31 -22.25 -53.34
CA SER A 1116 14.39 -21.67 -54.18
C SER A 1116 15.76 -22.22 -53.78
N HIS A 1117 16.44 -22.82 -54.75
CA HIS A 1117 17.89 -23.01 -54.70
C HIS A 1117 18.53 -21.69 -55.11
N THR A 1118 19.16 -20.95 -54.18
CA THR A 1118 20.51 -20.36 -54.33
C THR A 1118 20.88 -19.44 -53.16
N HIS A 1119 22.04 -19.76 -52.58
CA HIS A 1119 22.96 -18.97 -51.76
C HIS A 1119 22.61 -18.54 -50.31
N ASN A 1120 23.07 -19.43 -49.40
CA ASN A 1120 23.88 -19.20 -48.19
C ASN A 1120 23.24 -18.63 -46.91
N VAL A 1121 23.12 -19.56 -45.93
CA VAL A 1121 23.14 -19.40 -44.45
C VAL A 1121 21.81 -18.90 -43.87
N ILE A 1122 20.93 -19.64 -43.18
CA ILE A 1122 20.96 -20.84 -42.32
C ILE A 1122 19.70 -21.67 -42.65
N SER A 1123 19.77 -23.00 -42.55
CA SER A 1123 18.60 -23.90 -42.62
C SER A 1123 17.56 -23.51 -41.57
N TYR A 1124 16.51 -22.80 -41.98
CA TYR A 1124 15.25 -22.76 -41.23
C TYR A 1124 14.52 -24.06 -41.57
N ASN A 1125 14.56 -25.05 -40.67
CA ASN A 1125 13.51 -26.07 -40.64
C ASN A 1125 12.19 -25.33 -40.40
N ASN A 1126 11.51 -24.92 -41.47
CA ASN A 1126 10.23 -24.22 -41.40
C ASN A 1126 9.08 -25.13 -40.91
N ASP A 1127 9.37 -26.40 -40.61
CA ASP A 1127 8.40 -27.38 -40.15
C ASP A 1127 8.14 -27.38 -38.63
N ARG A 1128 8.94 -26.69 -37.79
CA ARG A 1128 8.76 -26.67 -36.32
C ARG A 1128 9.05 -25.31 -35.70
N LEU A 1129 8.16 -24.81 -34.84
CA LEU A 1129 8.41 -23.64 -33.99
C LEU A 1129 8.61 -24.09 -32.53
N ILE A 1130 9.79 -23.84 -31.97
CA ILE A 1130 10.11 -24.18 -30.58
C ILE A 1130 10.25 -22.90 -29.76
N LEU A 1131 9.40 -22.74 -28.74
CA LEU A 1131 9.43 -21.60 -27.82
C LEU A 1131 10.12 -22.03 -26.54
N HIS A 1132 11.46 -22.03 -26.59
CA HIS A 1132 12.30 -22.70 -25.61
C HIS A 1132 12.17 -22.18 -24.17
N ASN A 1133 11.85 -20.90 -23.98
CA ASN A 1133 11.98 -20.25 -22.68
C ASN A 1133 10.66 -19.80 -22.05
N ILE A 1134 9.53 -19.89 -22.76
CA ILE A 1134 8.24 -19.46 -22.21
C ILE A 1134 7.85 -20.43 -21.09
N LYS A 1135 7.77 -19.90 -19.87
CA LYS A 1135 7.40 -20.62 -18.63
C LYS A 1135 5.96 -20.38 -18.24
N GLU A 1136 5.45 -19.18 -18.53
CA GLU A 1136 4.14 -18.75 -18.03
C GLU A 1136 3.34 -17.97 -19.08
N ILE A 1137 2.07 -18.38 -19.26
CA ILE A 1137 1.10 -17.69 -20.13
C ILE A 1137 -0.13 -17.30 -19.31
N ARG A 1138 -0.49 -16.02 -19.29
CA ARG A 1138 -1.68 -15.48 -18.62
C ARG A 1138 -2.59 -14.76 -19.60
N LEU A 1139 -3.78 -15.31 -19.82
CA LEU A 1139 -4.81 -14.79 -20.72
C LEU A 1139 -6.08 -14.50 -19.91
N HIS A 1140 -6.47 -13.23 -19.81
CA HIS A 1140 -7.59 -12.81 -18.97
C HIS A 1140 -8.50 -11.81 -19.67
N SER A 1141 -9.82 -12.04 -19.63
CA SER A 1141 -10.83 -11.14 -20.23
C SER A 1141 -10.58 -10.86 -21.72
N LEU A 1142 -10.41 -11.91 -22.52
CA LEU A 1142 -10.21 -11.84 -23.97
C LEU A 1142 -11.44 -12.45 -24.68
N PRO A 1143 -12.51 -11.67 -24.91
CA PRO A 1143 -13.80 -12.20 -25.39
C PRO A 1143 -13.75 -12.75 -26.81
N GLU A 1144 -12.89 -12.21 -27.68
CA GLU A 1144 -12.75 -12.63 -29.08
C GLU A 1144 -11.70 -13.71 -29.32
N LEU A 1145 -10.91 -14.07 -28.30
CA LEU A 1145 -9.82 -15.03 -28.47
C LEU A 1145 -10.37 -16.42 -28.82
N VAL A 1146 -9.95 -16.96 -29.96
CA VAL A 1146 -10.37 -18.29 -30.42
C VAL A 1146 -9.23 -19.31 -30.38
N SER A 1147 -8.00 -18.87 -30.65
CA SER A 1147 -6.81 -19.74 -30.63
C SER A 1147 -5.57 -18.98 -30.16
N ILE A 1148 -4.57 -19.69 -29.63
CA ILE A 1148 -3.24 -19.12 -29.45
C ILE A 1148 -2.51 -19.07 -30.79
N CYS A 1149 -2.68 -20.09 -31.63
CA CYS A 1149 -2.19 -20.10 -33.00
C CYS A 1149 -3.06 -21.04 -33.87
N ARG A 1150 -3.57 -20.56 -35.00
CA ARG A 1150 -4.38 -21.38 -35.92
C ARG A 1150 -3.53 -21.99 -37.04
N GLY A 1151 -3.86 -23.22 -37.44
CA GLY A 1151 -3.35 -23.83 -38.68
C GLY A 1151 -1.96 -24.46 -38.60
N PHE A 1152 -1.21 -24.32 -37.50
CA PHE A 1152 0.15 -24.86 -37.38
C PHE A 1152 0.22 -25.91 -36.26
N SER A 1153 0.56 -27.15 -36.61
CA SER A 1153 0.48 -28.31 -35.70
C SER A 1153 1.81 -28.71 -35.06
N ASN A 1154 2.92 -28.06 -35.45
CA ASN A 1154 4.27 -28.40 -35.01
C ASN A 1154 4.87 -27.34 -34.07
N PHE A 1155 4.20 -27.09 -32.94
CA PHE A 1155 4.75 -26.28 -31.82
C PHE A 1155 5.42 -27.16 -30.77
N GLU A 1156 6.49 -26.68 -30.16
CA GLU A 1156 7.06 -27.25 -28.93
C GLU A 1156 7.24 -26.16 -27.87
N TRP A 1157 6.81 -26.47 -26.65
CA TRP A 1157 6.81 -25.58 -25.48
C TRP A 1157 7.61 -26.23 -24.33
N PRO A 1158 8.92 -26.49 -24.51
CA PRO A 1158 9.69 -27.34 -23.60
C PRO A 1158 9.76 -26.83 -22.15
N SER A 1159 9.65 -25.51 -21.94
CA SER A 1159 9.75 -24.88 -20.62
C SER A 1159 8.42 -24.39 -20.05
N LEU A 1160 7.29 -24.58 -20.75
CA LEU A 1160 6.00 -24.06 -20.31
C LEU A 1160 5.53 -24.79 -19.06
N GLU A 1161 5.47 -24.08 -17.94
CA GLU A 1161 5.12 -24.64 -16.63
C GLU A 1161 3.68 -24.32 -16.24
N ILE A 1162 3.21 -23.09 -16.49
CA ILE A 1162 1.93 -22.60 -15.96
C ILE A 1162 1.13 -21.84 -17.03
N ILE A 1163 -0.16 -22.14 -17.11
CA ILE A 1163 -1.12 -21.46 -18.00
C ILE A 1163 -2.30 -20.95 -17.16
N TYR A 1164 -2.70 -19.69 -17.35
CA TYR A 1164 -3.90 -19.10 -16.76
C TYR A 1164 -4.84 -18.61 -17.86
N ILE A 1165 -6.07 -19.11 -17.90
CA ILE A 1165 -7.09 -18.72 -18.87
C ILE A 1165 -8.39 -18.38 -18.14
N PHE A 1166 -8.80 -17.12 -18.25
CA PHE A 1166 -9.98 -16.61 -17.53
C PHE A 1166 -10.80 -15.69 -18.41
N ARG A 1167 -12.12 -15.79 -18.34
CA ARG A 1167 -13.05 -14.91 -19.06
C ARG A 1167 -12.74 -14.82 -20.57
N CYS A 1168 -12.37 -15.95 -21.19
CA CYS A 1168 -12.09 -16.10 -22.62
C CYS A 1168 -13.14 -17.04 -23.27
N PRO A 1169 -14.41 -16.61 -23.43
CA PRO A 1169 -15.54 -17.48 -23.80
C PRO A 1169 -15.44 -18.15 -25.17
N LYS A 1170 -14.76 -17.54 -26.14
CA LYS A 1170 -14.58 -18.11 -27.49
C LYS A 1170 -13.36 -19.04 -27.59
N PHE A 1171 -12.51 -19.08 -26.56
CA PHE A 1171 -11.31 -19.90 -26.56
C PHE A 1171 -11.68 -21.33 -26.15
N LYS A 1172 -11.90 -22.19 -27.15
CA LYS A 1172 -12.44 -23.53 -26.94
C LYS A 1172 -11.47 -24.67 -27.22
N SER A 1173 -10.25 -24.41 -27.67
CA SER A 1173 -9.30 -25.46 -28.02
C SER A 1173 -7.95 -25.27 -27.32
N LEU A 1174 -7.39 -26.36 -26.80
CA LEU A 1174 -6.03 -26.45 -26.29
C LEU A 1174 -5.09 -27.19 -27.26
N SER A 1175 -5.44 -27.28 -28.54
CA SER A 1175 -4.69 -28.08 -29.53
C SER A 1175 -3.23 -27.65 -29.68
N PHE A 1176 -2.86 -26.42 -29.32
CA PHE A 1176 -1.45 -25.95 -29.29
C PHE A 1176 -0.57 -26.69 -28.26
N LEU A 1177 -1.16 -27.42 -27.31
CA LEU A 1177 -0.46 -28.27 -26.33
C LEU A 1177 -0.31 -29.71 -26.81
N SER A 1178 -0.83 -30.06 -27.99
CA SER A 1178 -0.79 -31.42 -28.54
C SER A 1178 -0.30 -31.46 -29.99
N ASN A 1179 0.47 -32.49 -30.33
CA ASN A 1179 0.72 -32.87 -31.72
C ASN A 1179 0.34 -34.34 -31.90
N GLY A 1180 -0.87 -34.59 -32.40
CA GLY A 1180 -1.50 -35.90 -32.33
C GLY A 1180 -1.72 -36.30 -30.86
N THR A 1181 -1.17 -37.44 -30.44
CA THR A 1181 -1.35 -37.94 -29.07
C THR A 1181 -0.33 -37.41 -28.06
N ASN A 1182 0.73 -36.71 -28.48
CA ASN A 1182 1.80 -36.26 -27.58
C ASN A 1182 1.54 -34.85 -27.04
N ILE A 1183 1.78 -34.64 -25.74
CA ILE A 1183 1.83 -33.31 -25.13
C ILE A 1183 3.15 -32.64 -25.52
N VAL A 1184 3.07 -31.46 -26.13
CA VAL A 1184 4.25 -30.70 -26.59
C VAL A 1184 4.79 -29.72 -25.54
N ALA A 1185 4.30 -29.80 -24.30
CA ALA A 1185 4.74 -29.03 -23.13
C ALA A 1185 5.18 -29.96 -21.97
N PRO A 1186 6.38 -30.57 -22.02
CA PRO A 1186 6.84 -31.57 -21.05
C PRO A 1186 7.06 -31.02 -19.63
N ALA A 1187 7.31 -29.71 -19.48
CA ALA A 1187 7.49 -29.06 -18.19
C ALA A 1187 6.18 -28.57 -17.55
N LEU A 1188 5.02 -28.85 -18.18
CA LEU A 1188 3.73 -28.35 -17.73
C LEU A 1188 3.42 -28.87 -16.32
N LYS A 1189 3.20 -27.95 -15.40
CA LYS A 1189 2.83 -28.22 -14.00
C LYS A 1189 1.36 -27.93 -13.75
N LYS A 1190 0.83 -26.84 -14.32
CA LYS A 1190 -0.50 -26.33 -13.99
C LYS A 1190 -1.21 -25.62 -15.14
N ILE A 1191 -2.52 -25.86 -15.25
CA ILE A 1191 -3.47 -25.12 -16.08
C ILE A 1191 -4.56 -24.58 -15.16
N HIS A 1192 -4.76 -23.27 -15.13
CA HIS A 1192 -5.75 -22.59 -14.34
C HIS A 1192 -6.84 -22.00 -15.22
N GLY A 1193 -8.10 -22.20 -14.84
CA GLY A 1193 -9.25 -21.59 -15.50
C GLY A 1193 -10.56 -21.98 -14.81
N TYR A 1194 -11.69 -21.43 -15.29
CA TYR A 1194 -13.00 -21.76 -14.75
C TYR A 1194 -13.41 -23.19 -15.10
N SER A 1195 -14.11 -23.88 -14.19
CA SER A 1195 -14.61 -25.24 -14.43
C SER A 1195 -15.54 -25.32 -15.64
N GLU A 1196 -16.39 -24.31 -15.85
CA GLU A 1196 -17.31 -24.25 -16.99
C GLU A 1196 -16.54 -24.13 -18.32
N TRP A 1197 -15.44 -23.37 -18.32
CA TRP A 1197 -14.57 -23.25 -19.49
C TRP A 1197 -13.90 -24.60 -19.82
N TRP A 1198 -13.33 -25.28 -18.83
CA TRP A 1198 -12.71 -26.60 -19.03
C TRP A 1198 -13.71 -27.65 -19.53
N ALA A 1199 -14.94 -27.61 -19.03
CA ALA A 1199 -16.02 -28.47 -19.49
C ALA A 1199 -16.48 -28.14 -20.92
N ALA A 1200 -16.39 -26.88 -21.33
CA ALA A 1200 -16.77 -26.39 -22.65
C ALA A 1200 -15.66 -26.49 -23.71
N LEU A 1201 -14.45 -26.93 -23.34
CA LEU A 1201 -13.36 -27.18 -24.30
C LEU A 1201 -13.75 -28.26 -25.31
N GLU A 1202 -13.47 -27.97 -26.58
CA GLU A 1202 -13.54 -28.88 -27.71
C GLU A 1202 -12.24 -29.68 -27.78
N TRP A 1203 -12.33 -31.00 -27.67
CA TRP A 1203 -11.18 -31.91 -27.62
C TRP A 1203 -11.07 -32.68 -28.93
N GLU A 1204 -9.91 -32.64 -29.58
CA GLU A 1204 -9.63 -33.43 -30.80
C GLU A 1204 -9.59 -34.94 -30.48
N ASP A 1205 -9.09 -35.30 -29.30
CA ASP A 1205 -9.03 -36.67 -28.79
C ASP A 1205 -9.31 -36.68 -27.26
N ASN A 1206 -10.13 -37.62 -26.81
CA ASN A 1206 -10.40 -37.84 -25.38
C ASN A 1206 -9.14 -38.24 -24.60
N ASP A 1207 -8.15 -38.85 -25.25
CA ASP A 1207 -6.87 -39.20 -24.63
C ASP A 1207 -6.07 -37.94 -24.23
N ILE A 1208 -6.13 -36.86 -25.02
CA ILE A 1208 -5.47 -35.58 -24.71
C ILE A 1208 -6.12 -34.95 -23.46
N LYS A 1209 -7.45 -34.99 -23.39
CA LYS A 1209 -8.19 -34.52 -22.21
C LYS A 1209 -7.74 -35.26 -20.95
N GLN A 1210 -7.67 -36.59 -20.99
CA GLN A 1210 -7.24 -37.38 -19.84
C GLN A 1210 -5.80 -37.09 -19.41
N ARG A 1211 -4.90 -36.82 -20.38
CA ARG A 1211 -3.50 -36.49 -20.09
C ARG A 1211 -3.32 -35.08 -19.53
N LEU A 1212 -4.14 -34.11 -19.94
CA LEU A 1212 -4.09 -32.74 -19.43
C LEU A 1212 -4.88 -32.54 -18.12
N GLN A 1213 -5.86 -33.41 -17.83
CA GLN A 1213 -6.69 -33.36 -16.62
C GLN A 1213 -5.92 -33.27 -15.29
N PRO A 1214 -4.79 -33.98 -15.07
CA PRO A 1214 -4.03 -33.88 -13.81
C PRO A 1214 -3.38 -32.53 -13.58
N PHE A 1215 -3.13 -31.76 -14.65
CA PHE A 1215 -2.54 -30.43 -14.58
C PHE A 1215 -3.60 -29.33 -14.39
N PHE A 1216 -4.88 -29.62 -14.62
CA PHE A 1216 -5.94 -28.64 -14.49
C PHE A 1216 -6.33 -28.40 -13.03
N GLU A 1217 -6.12 -27.17 -12.56
CA GLU A 1217 -6.59 -26.66 -11.27
C GLU A 1217 -7.69 -25.62 -11.54
N SER A 1218 -8.95 -25.99 -11.33
CA SER A 1218 -10.05 -25.03 -11.45
C SER A 1218 -9.83 -23.88 -10.48
N CYS A 1219 -9.84 -22.67 -11.00
CA CYS A 1219 -9.89 -21.46 -10.19
C CYS A 1219 -11.35 -21.03 -10.09
N SER A 1220 -11.78 -20.76 -8.85
CA SER A 1220 -13.15 -20.35 -8.51
C SER A 1220 -13.48 -18.95 -9.04
#